data_AF-A0A0G4FBA4-F1
#
_entry.id   AF-A0A0G4FBA4-F1
#
_cell.length_a   1.000
_cell.length_b   1.000
_cell.length_c   1.000
_cell.angle_alpha   90.00
_cell.angle_beta   90.00
_cell.angle_gamma   90.00
#
_symmetry.space_group_name_H-M   'P 1'
#
loop_
_entity.id
_entity.type
_entity.pdbx_description
1 polymer ?
#
loop_
_entity_poly.entity_id
_entity_poly.type
_entity_poly.pdbx_seq_one_letter_code
_entity_poly.pdbx_strand_id
1 'polypeptide(L)'
;MKEPLLLPLSLTFLLALLHSISAFHLSSPLLSSARRARSQPPPSVLSSAAHQAAPVATTPASSTQQKQRQELNGDKSVALPPSPPPAVAHDDRPEHELSEAERRDHRRVGRQMDLFFVSEDAVGSIFWLPNGWTLYRTIKDYLSDKLRRAGYDEINTPQLMNKRLWVTSGHWEKFRENMFVVEGDRPLPPTDGSGHEPQHHGEPEVLAIKPMNCPAHVQVFKRGSKSYRELPYRLSEFGLVHRNEISGALTGLMRVRAFTQDDAHIFCTEDQVVTETRNFVELLLKVYRDLGFDDVKIKFSDRPDKRAGDDVVWDKAEESLRNAIEALGLEYEFNPGEGAFYGPKLEFVVQDALGRDWQCGTIQVDFVMPVRFDATYVDSDKNKMHPVMLHRAILGSFERFLGIMIENFGGHFPLWLAPVQVTVCPITNEVDEYAQEVAERLRAAGLRTNVDLRSEKISYKIRDLSKKKVSRLAIVGKRERDNGSIALRRFGSQDQEVMSLDDAVRQLVEEAKFDKWMRWSRAVAQGILRQTSASPTSAPQCRGQRGGVRRRSDLMDVCAICCEASAHHLMTDVSVPLRWPPIETDPTIFTSMAHALGLDPAYTLTELLDLDGSLYSPSDSPSPQQSCQGFIVCYEDSSLAVNYDECGSAADIADQQQQLTFIKQVDELDTACGFIALLHVIVNLQLDSSSPPVVEGSPLDKFLERVRPLDPHARGQALAHDESIRQQYTQAALRGQSHVPATENEVKHHYVGLVRVGGRLVVLDGVKERPMCVGEVGGEDATSMLAAMKGFVTTCMKGQVEAGMLSVLALSKSG
;
A
#
# COMPACT_ATOMS: atom_id res chain seq x y z
N MET A 1 73.57 0.87 13.34
CA MET A 1 73.36 2.24 12.82
C MET A 1 72.04 2.75 13.38
N LYS A 2 72.14 3.71 14.31
CA LYS A 2 71.15 4.73 14.78
C LYS A 2 69.71 4.25 15.05
N GLU A 3 69.30 3.96 16.28
CA GLU A 3 68.98 4.86 17.42
C GLU A 3 67.95 5.99 17.15
N PRO A 4 66.87 6.09 17.97
CA PRO A 4 65.88 7.18 18.03
C PRO A 4 66.08 8.13 19.25
N LEU A 5 65.67 9.40 19.15
CA LEU A 5 65.52 10.39 20.24
C LEU A 5 64.65 11.56 19.69
N LEU A 6 63.45 11.91 20.19
CA LEU A 6 62.97 12.45 21.49
C LEU A 6 63.04 14.00 21.65
N LEU A 7 61.83 14.61 21.70
CA LEU A 7 61.35 15.74 22.55
C LEU A 7 61.75 17.21 22.25
N PRO A 8 61.05 18.27 22.78
CA PRO A 8 59.68 18.39 23.36
C PRO A 8 58.90 19.70 22.98
N LEU A 9 57.73 19.92 23.63
CA LEU A 9 56.90 21.14 23.83
C LEU A 9 55.60 21.17 23.02
N SER A 10 54.39 21.39 23.57
CA SER A 10 53.98 21.93 24.88
C SER A 10 52.54 21.49 25.19
N LEU A 11 52.32 21.20 26.47
CA LEU A 11 51.20 20.54 27.10
C LEU A 11 50.10 21.55 27.49
N THR A 12 49.52 22.26 26.53
CA THR A 12 48.57 23.35 26.82
C THR A 12 47.17 23.18 26.21
N PHE A 13 46.94 22.17 25.38
CA PHE A 13 45.64 21.99 24.71
C PHE A 13 44.77 20.85 25.25
N LEU A 14 45.29 20.00 26.15
CA LEU A 14 44.56 18.84 26.68
C LEU A 14 43.90 19.05 28.05
N LEU A 15 44.06 20.22 28.67
CA LEU A 15 43.56 20.51 30.03
C LEU A 15 42.20 21.24 30.07
N ALA A 16 41.60 21.56 28.91
CA ALA A 16 40.30 22.24 28.85
C ALA A 16 39.08 21.30 28.71
N LEU A 17 39.27 19.98 28.56
CA LEU A 17 38.16 19.04 28.32
C LEU A 17 37.82 18.10 29.51
N LEU A 18 38.46 18.26 30.67
CA LEU A 18 38.28 17.40 31.85
C LEU A 18 37.71 18.12 33.08
N HIS A 19 36.90 19.17 32.89
CA HIS A 19 36.25 19.92 33.98
C HIS A 19 34.72 20.03 33.78
N SER A 20 34.00 18.92 33.60
CA SER A 20 32.51 18.91 33.73
C SER A 20 31.90 17.54 34.05
N ILE A 21 32.62 16.65 34.74
CA ILE A 21 31.99 15.44 35.31
C ILE A 21 32.58 15.19 36.70
N SER A 22 31.73 15.29 37.72
CA SER A 22 31.87 14.84 39.12
C SER A 22 31.81 15.96 40.17
N ALA A 23 30.59 16.30 40.60
CA ALA A 23 30.35 16.70 41.97
C ALA A 23 28.92 16.30 42.40
N PHE A 24 28.86 15.51 43.48
CA PHE A 24 27.78 15.37 44.48
C PHE A 24 27.15 13.97 44.71
N HIS A 25 27.92 13.16 45.44
CA HIS A 25 27.48 12.27 46.53
C HIS A 25 28.49 12.56 47.68
N LEU A 26 28.21 12.55 48.99
CA LEU A 26 27.15 12.05 49.87
C LEU A 26 27.41 12.66 51.27
N SER A 27 26.39 12.86 52.12
CA SER A 27 26.46 12.72 53.60
C SER A 27 25.05 12.83 54.23
N SER A 28 24.61 11.77 54.90
CA SER A 28 23.42 11.65 55.79
C SER A 28 23.80 12.00 57.27
N PRO A 29 23.05 11.70 58.37
CA PRO A 29 21.67 11.17 58.58
C PRO A 29 20.88 11.82 59.78
N LEU A 30 19.77 11.15 60.19
CA LEU A 30 18.94 11.23 61.44
C LEU A 30 17.68 12.13 61.35
N LEU A 31 16.48 11.81 61.86
CA LEU A 31 15.95 10.77 62.77
C LEU A 31 14.41 10.67 62.60
N SER A 32 13.83 9.64 63.21
CA SER A 32 12.46 9.11 63.12
C SER A 32 11.34 9.97 63.70
N SER A 33 10.10 9.80 63.21
CA SER A 33 9.02 9.04 63.90
C SER A 33 7.59 9.58 63.64
N ALA A 34 6.67 8.61 63.52
CA ALA A 34 5.31 8.62 64.08
C ALA A 34 4.17 9.44 63.41
N ARG A 35 3.18 8.67 62.93
CA ARG A 35 1.75 8.61 63.32
C ARG A 35 0.69 8.86 62.25
N ARG A 36 -0.24 7.89 62.25
CA ARG A 36 -1.59 7.85 61.67
C ARG A 36 -2.39 9.14 61.87
N ALA A 37 -3.21 9.49 60.88
CA ALA A 37 -4.60 9.90 61.12
C ALA A 37 -5.46 9.74 59.84
N ARG A 38 -6.60 9.07 60.02
CA ARG A 38 -7.77 9.10 59.12
C ARG A 38 -8.52 10.42 59.32
N SER A 39 -9.13 10.95 58.25
CA SER A 39 -10.32 11.82 58.28
C SER A 39 -10.83 11.97 56.84
N GLN A 40 -11.80 11.17 56.41
CA GLN A 40 -13.23 11.53 56.25
C GLN A 40 -13.51 12.94 55.66
N PRO A 41 -14.39 13.05 54.63
CA PRO A 41 -14.78 14.32 54.02
C PRO A 41 -15.89 15.00 54.84
N PRO A 42 -16.02 16.34 54.79
CA PRO A 42 -17.15 17.02 55.40
C PRO A 42 -18.39 17.03 54.49
N PRO A 43 -19.59 17.28 55.06
CA PRO A 43 -20.86 16.78 54.55
C PRO A 43 -21.77 17.85 53.93
N SER A 44 -22.78 17.34 53.22
CA SER A 44 -24.02 18.00 52.78
C SER A 44 -24.94 18.40 53.94
N VAL A 45 -25.66 19.53 53.79
CA VAL A 45 -26.92 19.89 54.49
C VAL A 45 -27.75 20.72 53.47
N LEU A 46 -28.83 20.18 52.89
CA LEU A 46 -30.26 20.22 53.31
C LEU A 46 -30.80 21.66 53.40
N SER A 47 -31.99 22.04 52.90
CA SER A 47 -33.30 21.38 52.74
C SER A 47 -34.13 22.21 51.71
N SER A 48 -35.32 21.88 51.20
CA SER A 48 -36.42 20.99 51.59
C SER A 48 -37.44 20.87 50.44
N ALA A 49 -38.05 19.68 50.30
CA ALA A 49 -39.45 19.35 49.94
C ALA A 49 -40.17 20.19 48.83
N ALA A 50 -40.83 19.62 47.82
CA ALA A 50 -42.04 18.79 47.94
C ALA A 50 -42.55 18.32 46.56
N HIS A 51 -43.10 17.10 46.54
CA HIS A 51 -44.17 16.51 45.72
C HIS A 51 -44.32 16.67 44.18
N GLN A 52 -44.26 15.49 43.55
CA GLN A 52 -45.24 14.84 42.65
C GLN A 52 -45.60 15.43 41.27
N ALA A 53 -45.50 14.49 40.31
CA ALA A 53 -46.31 14.28 39.09
C ALA A 53 -46.00 15.09 37.81
N ALA A 54 -45.64 14.33 36.78
CA ALA A 54 -45.70 14.65 35.35
C ALA A 54 -47.16 14.74 34.85
N PRO A 55 -47.46 14.87 33.53
CA PRO A 55 -46.68 15.30 32.35
C PRO A 55 -47.39 16.48 31.62
N VAL A 56 -46.92 16.93 30.46
CA VAL A 56 -47.72 17.32 29.27
C VAL A 56 -46.78 17.81 28.17
N ALA A 57 -46.82 17.11 27.04
CA ALA A 57 -46.38 17.59 25.75
C ALA A 57 -47.49 18.48 25.16
N THR A 58 -47.11 19.61 24.54
CA THR A 58 -47.92 20.28 23.52
C THR A 58 -47.01 20.82 22.42
N THR A 59 -47.04 20.17 21.27
CA THR A 59 -46.80 20.76 19.95
C THR A 59 -47.80 21.90 19.69
N PRO A 60 -47.52 22.85 18.79
CA PRO A 60 -48.13 22.73 17.46
C PRO A 60 -47.26 23.21 16.28
N ALA A 61 -47.80 22.96 15.10
CA ALA A 61 -47.22 22.99 13.77
C ALA A 61 -46.73 24.35 13.22
N SER A 62 -45.85 24.20 12.22
CA SER A 62 -45.60 25.03 11.03
C SER A 62 -45.50 26.56 11.17
N SER A 63 -44.33 27.08 10.79
CA SER A 63 -44.25 28.35 10.06
C SER A 63 -43.26 28.24 8.91
N THR A 64 -43.70 28.67 7.73
CA THR A 64 -42.91 28.74 6.50
C THR A 64 -42.52 30.20 6.27
N GLN A 65 -41.25 30.38 5.87
CA GLN A 65 -40.60 31.56 5.28
C GLN A 65 -40.35 32.82 6.12
N GLN A 66 -39.06 33.11 6.34
CA GLN A 66 -38.49 34.35 5.81
C GLN A 66 -36.99 34.24 5.49
N LYS A 67 -36.64 34.82 4.34
CA LYS A 67 -35.29 35.00 3.76
C LYS A 67 -34.26 35.51 4.79
N GLN A 68 -33.07 34.90 4.78
CA GLN A 68 -31.82 35.67 4.81
C GLN A 68 -30.87 35.15 3.72
N ARG A 69 -30.76 35.98 2.68
CA ARG A 69 -29.61 36.03 1.77
C ARG A 69 -28.46 36.70 2.52
N GLN A 70 -27.29 36.08 2.51
CA GLN A 70 -25.97 36.68 2.33
C GLN A 70 -25.14 35.59 1.64
N GLU A 71 -25.23 35.52 0.31
CA GLU A 71 -24.32 36.12 -0.68
C GLU A 71 -23.49 35.01 -1.32
N LEU A 72 -24.05 34.50 -2.42
CA LEU A 72 -23.32 33.79 -3.45
C LEU A 72 -22.33 34.76 -4.10
N ASN A 73 -21.08 34.34 -4.17
CA ASN A 73 -20.32 34.34 -5.41
C ASN A 73 -19.24 33.26 -5.30
N GLY A 74 -19.31 32.28 -6.20
CA GLY A 74 -18.35 31.18 -6.26
C GLY A 74 -19.02 29.90 -6.71
N ASP A 75 -19.04 29.70 -8.01
CA ASP A 75 -19.56 28.54 -8.72
C ASP A 75 -19.10 27.21 -8.09
N LYS A 76 -20.04 26.27 -7.91
CA LYS A 76 -19.74 24.95 -7.38
C LYS A 76 -18.92 24.18 -8.43
N SER A 77 -17.61 24.06 -8.25
CA SER A 77 -16.76 23.18 -9.07
C SER A 77 -16.28 21.95 -8.27
N VAL A 78 -17.00 20.87 -8.53
CA VAL A 78 -16.72 19.46 -8.21
C VAL A 78 -15.22 19.14 -8.34
N ALA A 79 -14.59 18.61 -7.31
CA ALA A 79 -13.25 18.01 -7.39
C ALA A 79 -13.37 16.63 -7.99
N LEU A 80 -12.80 16.46 -9.19
CA LEU A 80 -12.59 15.15 -9.76
C LEU A 80 -11.51 14.42 -8.95
N PRO A 81 -11.71 13.12 -8.69
CA PRO A 81 -10.77 12.27 -7.98
C PRO A 81 -9.44 12.16 -8.77
N PRO A 82 -8.33 11.77 -8.11
CA PRO A 82 -7.17 11.27 -8.84
C PRO A 82 -7.61 10.12 -9.75
N SER A 83 -6.92 9.96 -10.88
CA SER A 83 -7.17 8.93 -11.87
C SER A 83 -7.43 7.58 -11.20
N PRO A 84 -8.48 6.86 -11.62
CA PRO A 84 -8.71 5.51 -11.12
C PRO A 84 -7.47 4.66 -11.40
N PRO A 85 -7.22 3.58 -10.63
CA PRO A 85 -6.33 2.52 -11.12
C PRO A 85 -6.74 2.19 -12.57
N PRO A 86 -5.78 1.86 -13.46
CA PRO A 86 -6.11 1.57 -14.86
C PRO A 86 -7.32 0.64 -14.87
N ALA A 87 -8.32 0.98 -15.70
CA ALA A 87 -9.52 0.18 -15.84
C ALA A 87 -9.12 -1.30 -15.86
N VAL A 88 -9.71 -2.08 -14.95
CA VAL A 88 -9.45 -3.52 -14.82
C VAL A 88 -9.65 -4.11 -16.21
N ALA A 89 -8.55 -4.35 -16.91
CA ALA A 89 -8.51 -5.36 -17.94
C ALA A 89 -8.88 -6.66 -17.22
N HIS A 90 -9.87 -7.41 -17.74
CA HIS A 90 -10.09 -8.79 -17.32
C HIS A 90 -8.72 -9.44 -17.14
N ASP A 91 -8.45 -9.93 -15.94
CA ASP A 91 -7.25 -10.70 -15.70
C ASP A 91 -7.48 -12.12 -16.22
N ASP A 92 -7.61 -12.25 -17.55
CA ASP A 92 -7.81 -13.49 -18.31
C ASP A 92 -6.57 -14.42 -18.25
N ARG A 93 -5.63 -14.13 -17.34
CA ARG A 93 -4.37 -14.84 -17.22
C ARG A 93 -4.63 -16.26 -16.68
N PRO A 94 -4.10 -17.31 -17.33
CA PRO A 94 -4.27 -18.70 -16.91
C PRO A 94 -3.91 -18.92 -15.43
N GLU A 95 -4.47 -19.93 -14.76
CA GLU A 95 -4.19 -20.27 -13.34
C GLU A 95 -2.69 -20.29 -12.97
N HIS A 96 -1.84 -20.66 -13.93
CA HIS A 96 -0.39 -20.62 -13.79
C HIS A 96 0.18 -19.21 -13.54
N GLU A 97 -0.38 -18.19 -14.20
CA GLU A 97 0.04 -16.79 -14.09
C GLU A 97 -0.45 -16.16 -12.78
N LEU A 98 -1.64 -16.55 -12.29
CA LEU A 98 -2.11 -16.18 -10.95
C LEU A 98 -1.24 -16.79 -9.85
N SER A 99 -0.88 -18.09 -9.98
CA SER A 99 0.04 -18.75 -9.03
C SER A 99 1.43 -18.11 -9.03
N GLU A 100 1.94 -17.70 -10.20
CA GLU A 100 3.19 -16.96 -10.30
C GLU A 100 3.09 -15.55 -9.69
N ALA A 101 1.95 -14.86 -9.85
CA ALA A 101 1.70 -13.57 -9.23
C ALA A 101 1.74 -13.65 -7.69
N GLU A 102 1.04 -14.62 -7.10
CA GLU A 102 1.06 -14.85 -5.64
C GLU A 102 2.45 -15.21 -5.10
N ARG A 103 3.24 -15.96 -5.87
CA ARG A 103 4.62 -16.31 -5.48
C ARG A 103 5.54 -15.10 -5.49
N ARG A 104 5.25 -14.12 -6.33
CA ARG A 104 6.04 -12.91 -6.52
C ARG A 104 5.62 -11.77 -5.61
N ASP A 105 4.41 -11.81 -5.03
CA ASP A 105 3.89 -10.80 -4.11
C ASP A 105 4.95 -10.34 -3.09
N HIS A 106 5.23 -9.03 -3.11
CA HIS A 106 6.28 -8.42 -2.29
C HIS A 106 6.05 -8.59 -0.78
N ARG A 107 4.81 -8.77 -0.32
CA ARG A 107 4.47 -9.03 1.09
C ARG A 107 4.87 -10.44 1.48
N ARG A 108 4.64 -11.42 0.59
CA ARG A 108 5.05 -12.81 0.80
C ARG A 108 6.56 -12.96 0.74
N VAL A 109 7.19 -12.41 -0.30
CA VAL A 109 8.64 -12.43 -0.47
C VAL A 109 9.34 -11.63 0.63
N GLY A 110 8.77 -10.47 1.00
CA GLY A 110 9.26 -9.62 2.09
C GLY A 110 9.33 -10.35 3.42
N ARG A 111 8.30 -11.15 3.77
CA ARG A 111 8.33 -12.03 4.95
C ARG A 111 9.37 -13.15 4.82
N GLN A 112 9.46 -13.81 3.67
CA GLN A 112 10.42 -14.92 3.47
C GLN A 112 11.88 -14.49 3.59
N MET A 113 12.18 -13.25 3.20
CA MET A 113 13.54 -12.70 3.16
C MET A 113 13.84 -11.76 4.33
N ASP A 114 12.92 -11.62 5.29
CA ASP A 114 13.03 -10.68 6.42
C ASP A 114 13.35 -9.24 5.95
N LEU A 115 12.60 -8.71 4.97
CA LEU A 115 12.84 -7.39 4.40
C LEU A 115 12.17 -6.26 5.19
N PHE A 116 10.89 -6.43 5.52
CA PHE A 116 10.11 -5.42 6.22
C PHE A 116 8.89 -6.04 6.89
N PHE A 117 8.26 -5.28 7.79
CA PHE A 117 6.92 -5.55 8.28
C PHE A 117 6.14 -4.24 8.44
N VAL A 118 4.83 -4.36 8.64
CA VAL A 118 3.92 -3.23 8.93
C VAL A 118 3.40 -3.44 10.35
N SER A 119 3.35 -2.38 11.16
CA SER A 119 2.76 -2.39 12.50
C SER A 119 1.50 -1.53 12.51
N GLU A 120 0.55 -1.92 13.36
CA GLU A 120 -0.65 -1.13 13.67
C GLU A 120 -0.28 0.21 14.35
N ASP A 121 0.83 0.23 15.10
CA ASP A 121 1.36 1.46 15.71
C ASP A 121 1.75 2.53 14.68
N ALA A 122 1.99 2.13 13.42
CA ALA A 122 2.38 3.03 12.34
C ALA A 122 1.69 2.65 11.02
N VAL A 123 0.36 2.69 11.00
CA VAL A 123 -0.47 2.35 9.84
C VAL A 123 0.01 3.07 8.57
N GLY A 124 0.29 2.30 7.52
CA GLY A 124 0.79 2.82 6.25
C GLY A 124 2.24 3.29 6.30
N SER A 125 3.01 2.90 7.30
CA SER A 125 4.45 3.15 7.40
C SER A 125 5.21 1.83 7.55
N ILE A 126 6.43 1.79 7.00
CA ILE A 126 7.17 0.55 6.85
C ILE A 126 8.26 0.44 7.91
N PHE A 127 8.27 -0.68 8.64
CA PHE A 127 9.41 -1.07 9.47
C PHE A 127 10.39 -1.87 8.63
N TRP A 128 11.48 -1.22 8.23
CA TRP A 128 12.55 -1.86 7.47
C TRP A 128 13.41 -2.74 8.39
N LEU A 129 13.49 -4.04 8.08
CA LEU A 129 14.38 -4.99 8.73
C LEU A 129 15.79 -4.89 8.11
N PRO A 130 16.84 -5.46 8.73
CA PRO A 130 18.22 -5.28 8.26
C PRO A 130 18.45 -5.64 6.79
N ASN A 131 17.82 -6.70 6.27
CA ASN A 131 17.94 -7.09 4.88
C ASN A 131 17.25 -6.07 3.95
N GLY A 132 16.02 -5.66 4.26
CA GLY A 132 15.30 -4.67 3.46
C GLY A 132 15.98 -3.30 3.50
N TRP A 133 16.49 -2.89 4.65
CA TRP A 133 17.24 -1.65 4.78
C TRP A 133 18.55 -1.65 3.99
N THR A 134 19.23 -2.81 3.92
CA THR A 134 20.42 -2.99 3.08
C THR A 134 20.08 -2.82 1.59
N LEU A 135 18.98 -3.41 1.14
CA LEU A 135 18.49 -3.26 -0.24
C LEU A 135 18.15 -1.79 -0.53
N TYR A 136 17.36 -1.16 0.36
CA TYR A 136 17.00 0.27 0.28
C TYR A 136 18.24 1.15 0.15
N ARG A 137 19.21 1.00 1.05
CA ARG A 137 20.45 1.80 1.04
C ARG A 137 21.28 1.57 -0.21
N THR A 138 21.38 0.33 -0.67
CA THR A 138 22.14 0.00 -1.88
C THR A 138 21.61 0.78 -3.10
N ILE A 139 20.29 0.87 -3.24
CA ILE A 139 19.66 1.65 -4.31
C ILE A 139 19.83 3.15 -4.09
N LYS A 140 19.65 3.62 -2.86
CA LYS A 140 19.82 5.04 -2.52
C LYS A 140 21.24 5.51 -2.82
N ASP A 141 22.25 4.78 -2.37
CA ASP A 141 23.66 5.12 -2.55
C ASP A 141 24.02 5.10 -4.05
N TYR A 142 23.49 4.13 -4.80
CA TYR A 142 23.61 4.06 -6.26
C TYR A 142 23.01 5.30 -6.95
N LEU A 143 21.78 5.69 -6.58
CA LEU A 143 21.14 6.89 -7.14
C LEU A 143 21.88 8.16 -6.76
N SER A 144 22.25 8.33 -5.49
CA SER A 144 23.00 9.52 -5.03
C SER A 144 24.28 9.72 -5.85
N ASP A 145 25.04 8.66 -6.14
CA ASP A 145 26.23 8.74 -7.01
C ASP A 145 25.89 9.16 -8.44
N LYS A 146 24.82 8.61 -9.04
CA LYS A 146 24.37 8.99 -10.39
C LYS A 146 23.91 10.45 -10.45
N LEU A 147 23.16 10.90 -9.44
CA LEU A 147 22.69 12.28 -9.33
C LEU A 147 23.85 13.26 -9.17
N ARG A 148 24.81 12.96 -8.31
CA ARG A 148 26.02 13.79 -8.12
C ARG A 148 26.81 13.93 -9.41
N ARG A 149 27.00 12.83 -10.16
CA ARG A 149 27.68 12.86 -11.47
C ARG A 149 26.91 13.63 -12.54
N ALA A 150 25.58 13.68 -12.42
CA ALA A 150 24.71 14.48 -13.28
C ALA A 150 24.61 15.96 -12.83
N GLY A 151 25.38 16.37 -11.81
CA GLY A 151 25.44 17.76 -11.37
C GLY A 151 24.24 18.20 -10.53
N TYR A 152 23.62 17.28 -9.78
CA TYR A 152 22.65 17.61 -8.74
C TYR A 152 23.33 17.81 -7.40
N ASP A 153 22.90 18.85 -6.68
CA ASP A 153 23.28 19.09 -5.29
C ASP A 153 22.25 18.40 -4.38
N GLU A 154 22.69 17.39 -3.64
CA GLU A 154 21.85 16.70 -2.65
C GLU A 154 21.68 17.57 -1.40
N ILE A 155 20.43 17.84 -1.03
CA ILE A 155 20.03 18.63 0.13
C ILE A 155 19.08 17.83 1.03
N ASN A 156 18.75 18.37 2.20
CA ASN A 156 17.76 17.83 3.12
C ASN A 156 16.97 18.99 3.72
N THR A 157 15.64 18.93 3.65
CA THR A 157 14.76 19.97 4.19
C THR A 157 13.92 19.44 5.36
N PRO A 158 13.46 20.31 6.28
CA PRO A 158 12.63 19.90 7.41
C PRO A 158 11.36 19.11 7.02
N GLN A 159 10.86 18.30 7.95
CA GLN A 159 9.63 17.53 7.78
C GLN A 159 8.38 18.32 8.16
N LEU A 160 8.47 19.07 9.25
CA LEU A 160 7.37 19.86 9.80
C LEU A 160 7.56 21.33 9.41
N MET A 161 6.55 21.91 8.75
CA MET A 161 6.63 23.27 8.20
C MET A 161 5.37 24.07 8.49
N ASN A 162 5.51 25.39 8.63
CA ASN A 162 4.40 26.29 8.89
C ASN A 162 3.39 26.29 7.73
N LYS A 163 2.08 26.28 8.07
CA LYS A 163 0.94 26.38 7.14
C LYS A 163 1.13 27.41 6.02
N ARG A 164 1.73 28.57 6.31
CA ARG A 164 1.99 29.65 5.36
C ARG A 164 2.73 29.15 4.10
N LEU A 165 3.70 28.24 4.24
CA LEU A 165 4.43 27.69 3.10
C LEU A 165 3.49 26.95 2.13
N TRP A 166 2.53 26.20 2.67
CA TRP A 166 1.55 25.42 1.92
C TRP A 166 0.49 26.31 1.27
N VAL A 167 0.10 27.40 1.94
CA VAL A 167 -0.79 28.43 1.38
C VAL A 167 -0.10 29.17 0.22
N THR A 168 1.14 29.63 0.40
CA THR A 168 1.90 30.31 -0.66
C THR A 168 2.06 29.43 -1.90
N SER A 169 2.35 28.14 -1.70
CA SER A 169 2.48 27.20 -2.82
C SER A 169 1.14 26.83 -3.48
N GLY A 170 0.01 26.97 -2.77
CA GLY A 170 -1.31 26.52 -3.23
C GLY A 170 -1.72 25.11 -2.82
N HIS A 171 -0.84 24.40 -2.13
CA HIS A 171 -1.11 23.03 -1.69
C HIS A 171 -2.12 23.01 -0.55
N TRP A 172 -2.22 24.08 0.23
CA TRP A 172 -3.23 24.15 1.29
C TRP A 172 -4.66 24.16 0.73
N GLU A 173 -4.90 24.83 -0.39
CA GLU A 173 -6.24 24.88 -0.97
C GLU A 173 -6.59 23.60 -1.73
N LYS A 174 -5.59 22.95 -2.34
CA LYS A 174 -5.80 21.83 -3.27
C LYS A 174 -5.50 20.44 -2.69
N PHE A 175 -4.68 20.35 -1.65
CA PHE A 175 -4.13 19.07 -1.15
C PHE A 175 -4.29 18.87 0.37
N ARG A 176 -4.91 19.82 1.07
CA ARG A 176 -5.02 19.82 2.55
C ARG A 176 -5.71 18.61 3.16
N GLU A 177 -6.67 18.01 2.47
CA GLU A 177 -7.38 16.81 2.95
C GLU A 177 -6.41 15.62 3.07
N ASN A 178 -5.37 15.60 2.23
CA ASN A 178 -4.34 14.55 2.18
C ASN A 178 -3.08 14.92 2.98
N MET A 179 -3.13 15.94 3.84
CA MET A 179 -1.99 16.38 4.66
C MET A 179 -2.19 16.06 6.14
N PHE A 180 -1.13 15.60 6.80
CA PHE A 180 -1.10 15.55 8.27
C PHE A 180 -0.83 16.94 8.84
N VAL A 181 -1.74 17.40 9.69
CA VAL A 181 -1.67 18.70 10.37
C VAL A 181 -1.35 18.49 11.84
N VAL A 182 -0.44 19.30 12.34
CA VAL A 182 -0.07 19.35 13.75
C VAL A 182 -0.50 20.71 14.28
N GLU A 183 -1.52 20.70 15.12
CA GLU A 183 -1.98 21.89 15.84
C GLU A 183 -1.07 22.07 17.07
N GLY A 184 -0.42 23.23 17.18
CA GLY A 184 0.52 23.49 18.27
C GLY A 184 -0.13 24.33 19.38
N ASP A 185 -0.08 23.88 20.63
CA ASP A 185 -0.65 24.63 21.76
C ASP A 185 0.25 25.77 22.28
N ARG A 186 1.44 25.94 21.68
CA ARG A 186 2.45 26.91 22.11
C ARG A 186 2.81 27.85 20.96
N PRO A 187 3.00 29.16 21.23
CA PRO A 187 3.54 30.09 20.24
C PRO A 187 4.92 29.62 19.78
N LEU A 188 5.18 29.67 18.47
CA LEU A 188 6.53 29.41 17.96
C LEU A 188 7.47 30.55 18.35
N PRO A 189 8.70 30.26 18.79
CA PRO A 189 9.70 31.29 19.04
C PRO A 189 10.05 32.02 17.73
N PRO A 190 10.51 33.28 17.79
CA PRO A 190 10.92 34.03 16.60
C PRO A 190 12.01 33.31 15.83
N THR A 191 11.91 33.37 14.51
CA THR A 191 12.84 32.71 13.59
C THR A 191 14.09 33.55 13.26
N ASP A 192 14.16 34.79 13.72
CA ASP A 192 15.28 35.73 13.49
C ASP A 192 16.35 35.68 14.59
N GLY A 193 16.18 34.84 15.62
CA GLY A 193 17.11 34.73 16.74
C GLY A 193 17.14 35.97 17.65
N SER A 194 16.20 36.90 17.50
CA SER A 194 16.15 38.15 18.27
C SER A 194 15.78 37.98 19.74
N GLY A 195 15.33 36.78 20.15
CA GLY A 195 14.98 36.46 21.54
C GLY A 195 13.78 37.24 22.10
N HIS A 196 13.08 38.02 21.28
CA HIS A 196 11.87 38.72 21.67
C HIS A 196 10.67 37.78 21.65
N GLU A 197 9.88 37.65 22.72
CA GLU A 197 8.63 36.90 22.61
C GLU A 197 7.77 37.47 21.46
N PRO A 198 7.10 36.62 20.66
CA PRO A 198 6.24 37.08 19.59
C PRO A 198 5.25 38.12 20.14
N GLN A 199 5.29 39.36 19.62
CA GLN A 199 4.37 40.43 20.04
C GLN A 199 2.92 40.21 19.57
N HIS A 200 2.61 39.02 19.07
CA HIS A 200 1.27 38.63 18.68
C HIS A 200 0.70 37.63 19.71
N HIS A 201 -0.24 38.11 20.53
CA HIS A 201 -1.23 37.28 21.24
C HIS A 201 -2.21 36.63 20.23
N GLY A 202 -1.68 36.00 19.18
CA GLY A 202 -2.41 35.47 18.03
C GLY A 202 -2.45 33.96 18.05
N GLU A 203 -3.45 33.41 17.38
CA GLU A 203 -3.83 31.99 17.31
C GLU A 203 -2.64 31.01 17.21
N PRO A 204 -2.78 29.80 17.78
CA PRO A 204 -1.76 28.75 17.69
C PRO A 204 -1.31 28.53 16.24
N GLU A 205 0.00 28.57 16.01
CA GLU A 205 0.53 28.37 14.66
C GLU A 205 0.29 26.92 14.19
N VAL A 206 -0.42 26.78 13.08
CA VAL A 206 -0.69 25.48 12.46
C VAL A 206 0.53 25.03 11.67
N LEU A 207 1.06 23.86 12.02
CA LEU A 207 2.13 23.19 11.29
C LEU A 207 1.55 22.04 10.47
N ALA A 208 2.25 21.65 9.41
CA ALA A 208 1.92 20.45 8.66
C ALA A 208 3.18 19.68 8.28
N ILE A 209 3.07 18.36 8.28
CA ILE A 209 4.12 17.48 7.78
C ILE A 209 4.11 17.58 6.25
N LYS A 210 5.29 17.69 5.63
CA LYS A 210 5.39 17.90 4.18
C LYS A 210 4.78 16.72 3.39
N PRO A 211 3.81 16.99 2.48
CA PRO A 211 3.32 15.98 1.52
C PRO A 211 4.17 15.88 0.25
N MET A 212 5.11 16.83 0.08
CA MET A 212 6.03 16.96 -1.06
C MET A 212 7.17 17.93 -0.72
N ASN A 213 8.27 17.88 -1.47
CA ASN A 213 9.47 18.65 -1.16
C ASN A 213 9.53 20.02 -1.88
N CYS A 214 8.78 20.20 -2.96
CA CYS A 214 8.89 21.35 -3.87
C CYS A 214 8.92 22.72 -3.16
N PRO A 215 7.98 23.04 -2.25
CA PRO A 215 7.97 24.35 -1.59
C PRO A 215 9.23 24.64 -0.78
N ALA A 216 9.84 23.60 -0.19
CA ALA A 216 11.07 23.73 0.58
C ALA A 216 12.29 23.96 -0.33
N HIS A 217 12.33 23.31 -1.49
CA HIS A 217 13.41 23.50 -2.47
C HIS A 217 13.40 24.91 -3.05
N VAL A 218 12.22 25.50 -3.24
CA VAL A 218 12.09 26.92 -3.63
C VAL A 218 12.66 27.84 -2.54
N GLN A 219 12.46 27.55 -1.25
CA GLN A 219 13.09 28.33 -0.18
C GLN A 219 14.63 28.24 -0.21
N VAL A 220 15.17 27.07 -0.54
CA VAL A 220 16.62 26.89 -0.72
C VAL A 220 17.12 27.68 -1.92
N PHE A 221 16.42 27.64 -3.06
CA PHE A 221 16.77 28.42 -4.24
C PHE A 221 16.80 29.93 -3.96
N LYS A 222 15.82 30.43 -3.20
CA LYS A 222 15.74 31.85 -2.79
C LYS A 222 16.87 32.29 -1.88
N ARG A 223 17.70 31.37 -1.37
CA ARG A 223 18.84 31.75 -0.53
C ARG A 223 19.95 32.34 -1.40
N GLY A 224 20.12 33.66 -1.25
CA GLY A 224 21.08 34.45 -2.01
C GLY A 224 20.52 34.90 -3.36
N SER A 225 21.22 35.84 -4.01
CA SER A 225 20.90 36.24 -5.39
C SER A 225 21.44 35.21 -6.37
N LYS A 226 20.66 34.82 -7.38
CA LYS A 226 21.08 33.92 -8.45
C LYS A 226 21.30 34.69 -9.75
N SER A 227 22.35 34.37 -10.49
CA SER A 227 22.59 34.85 -11.86
C SER A 227 22.15 33.79 -12.88
N TYR A 228 21.75 34.21 -14.08
CA TYR A 228 21.48 33.29 -15.20
C TYR A 228 22.67 32.33 -15.49
N ARG A 229 23.89 32.73 -15.15
CA ARG A 229 25.10 31.90 -15.31
C ARG A 229 25.19 30.73 -14.34
N GLU A 230 24.44 30.78 -13.24
CA GLU A 230 24.33 29.70 -12.27
C GLU A 230 23.20 28.72 -12.62
N LEU A 231 22.39 29.04 -13.64
CA LEU A 231 21.34 28.16 -14.15
C LEU A 231 21.90 27.28 -15.29
N PRO A 232 21.53 25.99 -15.34
CA PRO A 232 20.52 25.31 -14.53
C PRO A 232 21.02 24.95 -13.12
N TYR A 233 20.21 25.26 -12.10
CA TYR A 233 20.48 24.98 -10.69
C TYR A 233 19.67 23.76 -10.24
N ARG A 234 20.34 22.65 -9.91
CA ARG A 234 19.71 21.34 -9.71
C ARG A 234 19.79 20.91 -8.25
N LEU A 235 18.64 20.86 -7.57
CA LEU A 235 18.54 20.34 -6.21
C LEU A 235 17.94 18.94 -6.22
N SER A 236 18.51 18.01 -5.45
CA SER A 236 17.94 16.69 -5.20
C SER A 236 17.77 16.43 -3.71
N GLU A 237 16.78 15.65 -3.33
CA GLU A 237 16.54 15.24 -1.95
C GLU A 237 15.92 13.84 -1.94
N PHE A 238 16.48 12.94 -1.13
CA PHE A 238 15.76 11.72 -0.74
C PHE A 238 14.75 12.07 0.35
N GLY A 239 13.69 12.76 -0.07
CA GLY A 239 12.76 13.44 0.82
C GLY A 239 11.70 12.50 1.36
N LEU A 240 11.74 12.24 2.68
CA LEU A 240 10.64 11.61 3.38
C LEU A 240 9.45 12.56 3.37
N VAL A 241 8.29 12.11 2.92
CA VAL A 241 7.04 12.87 2.87
C VAL A 241 5.90 12.03 3.42
N HIS A 242 4.83 12.71 3.84
CA HIS A 242 3.66 12.05 4.40
C HIS A 242 2.37 12.49 3.71
N ARG A 243 1.56 11.52 3.29
CA ARG A 243 0.22 11.75 2.75
C ARG A 243 -0.81 11.00 3.59
N ASN A 244 -1.89 11.69 3.93
CA ASN A 244 -2.98 11.12 4.70
C ASN A 244 -3.89 10.27 3.80
N GLU A 245 -3.32 9.19 3.26
CA GLU A 245 -4.04 8.23 2.44
C GLU A 245 -5.12 7.53 3.28
N ILE A 246 -6.27 7.26 2.64
CA ILE A 246 -7.38 6.51 3.25
C ILE A 246 -6.86 5.11 3.63
N SER A 247 -7.15 4.65 4.84
CA SER A 247 -6.55 3.43 5.39
C SER A 247 -6.78 2.19 4.51
N GLY A 248 -7.97 2.04 3.91
CA GLY A 248 -8.30 0.93 3.01
C GLY A 248 -7.53 0.93 1.68
N ALA A 249 -6.88 2.03 1.31
CA ALA A 249 -6.05 2.10 0.11
C ALA A 249 -4.60 1.66 0.35
N LEU A 250 -4.21 1.35 1.59
CA LEU A 250 -2.84 0.99 1.93
C LEU A 250 -2.54 -0.46 1.53
N THR A 251 -1.42 -0.69 0.86
CA THR A 251 -1.09 -2.03 0.36
C THR A 251 0.42 -2.26 0.39
N GLY A 252 0.89 -2.95 1.44
CA GLY A 252 2.29 -3.33 1.60
C GLY A 252 3.23 -2.15 1.34
N LEU A 253 4.11 -2.29 0.35
CA LEU A 253 5.02 -1.23 -0.11
C LEU A 253 4.45 -0.37 -1.25
N MET A 254 3.38 -0.80 -1.92
CA MET A 254 2.87 -0.17 -3.14
C MET A 254 2.16 1.15 -2.86
N ARG A 255 1.45 1.23 -1.72
CA ARG A 255 0.74 2.44 -1.28
C ARG A 255 0.84 2.59 0.23
N VAL A 256 1.48 3.67 0.65
CA VAL A 256 1.90 3.95 2.03
C VAL A 256 1.63 5.43 2.35
N ARG A 257 1.47 5.74 3.64
CA ARG A 257 1.33 7.12 4.16
C ARG A 257 2.66 7.83 4.28
N ALA A 258 3.71 7.12 4.70
CA ALA A 258 5.06 7.65 4.81
C ALA A 258 5.96 7.02 3.73
N PHE A 259 6.57 7.84 2.90
CA PHE A 259 7.44 7.35 1.83
C PHE A 259 8.55 8.34 1.50
N THR A 260 9.65 7.80 0.99
CA THR A 260 10.79 8.60 0.53
C THR A 260 10.78 8.69 -0.97
N GLN A 261 10.84 9.90 -1.53
CA GLN A 261 10.97 10.10 -2.97
C GLN A 261 12.41 10.46 -3.34
N ASP A 262 12.90 10.02 -4.50
CA ASP A 262 14.13 10.53 -5.13
C ASP A 262 13.89 11.87 -5.85
N ASP A 263 13.24 12.77 -5.11
CA ASP A 263 12.70 14.03 -5.62
C ASP A 263 13.82 15.00 -5.99
N ALA A 264 13.63 15.76 -7.07
CA ALA A 264 14.56 16.79 -7.47
C ALA A 264 13.86 17.92 -8.21
N HIS A 265 14.38 19.12 -8.02
CA HIS A 265 13.88 20.36 -8.63
C HIS A 265 15.01 21.05 -9.37
N ILE A 266 14.81 21.26 -10.67
CA ILE A 266 15.75 21.97 -11.54
C ILE A 266 15.19 23.36 -11.80
N PHE A 267 15.90 24.39 -11.38
CA PHE A 267 15.60 25.78 -11.72
C PHE A 267 16.41 26.14 -12.95
N CYS A 268 15.74 26.48 -14.04
CA CYS A 268 16.38 26.76 -15.32
C CYS A 268 15.73 27.95 -16.02
N THR A 269 16.41 28.49 -17.03
CA THR A 269 15.79 29.45 -17.94
C THR A 269 14.85 28.72 -18.91
N GLU A 270 13.96 29.46 -19.56
CA GLU A 270 12.96 28.86 -20.46
C GLU A 270 13.61 28.15 -21.66
N ASP A 271 14.71 28.69 -22.19
CA ASP A 271 15.48 28.10 -23.29
C ASP A 271 16.22 26.81 -22.87
N GLN A 272 16.44 26.61 -21.58
CA GLN A 272 17.12 25.42 -21.05
C GLN A 272 16.19 24.22 -20.83
N VAL A 273 14.86 24.40 -20.87
CA VAL A 273 13.87 23.34 -20.56
C VAL A 273 14.09 22.08 -21.41
N VAL A 274 14.32 22.24 -22.72
CA VAL A 274 14.54 21.13 -23.65
C VAL A 274 15.81 20.35 -23.32
N THR A 275 16.91 21.07 -23.05
CA THR A 275 18.20 20.46 -22.70
C THR A 275 18.14 19.73 -21.36
N GLU A 276 17.51 20.33 -20.35
CA GLU A 276 17.39 19.72 -19.03
C GLU A 276 16.46 18.51 -19.02
N THR A 277 15.39 18.56 -19.80
CA THR A 277 14.50 17.40 -20.01
C THR A 277 15.27 16.26 -20.67
N ARG A 278 16.04 16.53 -21.74
CA ARG A 278 16.91 15.52 -22.37
C ARG A 278 17.88 14.89 -21.39
N ASN A 279 18.63 15.70 -20.65
CA ASN A 279 19.61 15.23 -19.67
C ASN A 279 18.97 14.32 -18.62
N PHE A 280 17.77 14.68 -18.16
CA PHE A 280 17.01 13.87 -17.21
C PHE A 280 16.52 12.55 -17.82
N VAL A 281 15.92 12.57 -19.01
CA VAL A 281 15.39 11.36 -19.66
C VAL A 281 16.52 10.35 -19.93
N GLU A 282 17.67 10.80 -20.42
CA GLU A 282 18.84 9.93 -20.64
C GLU A 282 19.33 9.29 -19.33
N LEU A 283 19.36 10.06 -18.24
CA LEU A 283 19.72 9.57 -16.91
C LEU A 283 18.71 8.54 -16.40
N LEU A 284 17.42 8.82 -16.52
CA LEU A 284 16.33 7.95 -16.07
C LEU A 284 16.35 6.61 -16.82
N LEU A 285 16.40 6.64 -18.16
CA LEU A 285 16.41 5.42 -18.97
C LEU A 285 17.65 4.56 -18.68
N LYS A 286 18.79 5.19 -18.39
CA LYS A 286 19.98 4.48 -17.94
C LYS A 286 19.76 3.81 -16.58
N VAL A 287 19.17 4.52 -15.62
CA VAL A 287 18.87 3.95 -14.29
C VAL A 287 17.90 2.77 -14.39
N TYR A 288 16.86 2.86 -15.21
CA TYR A 288 15.90 1.76 -15.41
C TYR A 288 16.53 0.53 -16.02
N ARG A 289 17.32 0.71 -17.08
CA ARG A 289 18.11 -0.36 -17.68
C ARG A 289 19.03 -1.02 -16.66
N ASP A 290 19.74 -0.20 -15.88
CA ASP A 290 20.65 -0.64 -14.82
C ASP A 290 19.91 -1.46 -13.72
N LEU A 291 18.60 -1.26 -13.55
CA LEU A 291 17.75 -1.96 -12.56
C LEU A 291 16.95 -3.14 -13.13
N GLY A 292 17.06 -3.45 -14.43
CA GLY A 292 16.34 -4.57 -15.05
C GLY A 292 15.08 -4.21 -15.84
N PHE A 293 14.88 -2.93 -16.13
CA PHE A 293 13.72 -2.44 -16.89
C PHE A 293 14.19 -1.85 -18.22
N ASP A 294 14.21 -2.69 -19.26
CA ASP A 294 14.62 -2.30 -20.62
C ASP A 294 13.48 -1.64 -21.41
N ASP A 295 12.23 -2.06 -21.16
CA ASP A 295 11.04 -1.60 -21.87
C ASP A 295 10.29 -0.55 -21.04
N VAL A 296 10.37 0.71 -21.48
CA VAL A 296 9.81 1.88 -20.80
C VAL A 296 8.85 2.59 -21.74
N LYS A 297 7.57 2.67 -21.37
CA LYS A 297 6.58 3.46 -22.09
C LYS A 297 6.59 4.89 -21.56
N ILE A 298 6.46 5.86 -22.46
CA ILE A 298 6.41 7.28 -22.10
C ILE A 298 4.99 7.79 -22.36
N LYS A 299 4.38 8.42 -21.36
CA LYS A 299 3.09 9.09 -21.51
C LYS A 299 3.24 10.60 -21.34
N PHE A 300 2.59 11.37 -22.20
CA PHE A 300 2.48 12.82 -22.12
C PHE A 300 1.12 13.21 -21.56
N SER A 301 1.11 13.85 -20.40
CA SER A 301 -0.12 14.33 -19.76
C SER A 301 -0.20 15.86 -19.84
N ASP A 302 -1.28 16.35 -20.44
CA ASP A 302 -1.58 17.78 -20.61
C ASP A 302 -2.47 18.31 -19.46
N ARG A 303 -2.94 19.55 -19.60
CA ARG A 303 -3.74 20.28 -18.60
C ARG A 303 -4.92 19.47 -18.02
N PRO A 304 -5.04 19.37 -16.68
CA PRO A 304 -6.26 18.89 -16.04
C PRO A 304 -7.32 20.01 -15.95
N ASP A 305 -8.58 19.64 -15.70
CA ASP A 305 -9.67 20.59 -15.43
C ASP A 305 -9.35 21.53 -14.25
N LYS A 306 -8.75 20.97 -13.19
CA LYS A 306 -8.36 21.70 -11.98
C LYS A 306 -6.89 22.08 -12.01
N ARG A 307 -6.59 23.28 -12.53
CA ARG A 307 -5.22 23.78 -12.69
C ARG A 307 -4.96 25.13 -12.02
N ALA A 308 -3.70 25.52 -11.95
CA ALA A 308 -3.21 26.83 -11.54
C ALA A 308 -2.46 27.45 -12.72
N GLY A 309 -2.46 28.78 -12.80
CA GLY A 309 -1.93 29.51 -13.95
C GLY A 309 -2.96 29.64 -15.08
N ASP A 310 -2.75 30.65 -15.91
CA ASP A 310 -3.63 30.97 -17.05
C ASP A 310 -3.33 30.08 -18.25
N ASP A 311 -4.26 30.00 -19.20
CA ASP A 311 -4.14 29.18 -20.41
C ASP A 311 -2.86 29.45 -21.21
N VAL A 312 -2.42 30.71 -21.28
CA VAL A 312 -1.18 31.10 -21.97
C VAL A 312 0.06 30.45 -21.34
N VAL A 313 0.08 30.32 -20.01
CA VAL A 313 1.18 29.66 -19.29
C VAL A 313 1.16 28.15 -19.56
N TRP A 314 -0.03 27.57 -19.63
CA TRP A 314 -0.22 26.17 -19.96
C TRP A 314 0.15 25.82 -21.40
N ASP A 315 -0.25 26.65 -22.36
CA ASP A 315 0.10 26.48 -23.78
C ASP A 315 1.63 26.44 -23.92
N LYS A 316 2.30 27.39 -23.26
CA LYS A 316 3.76 27.46 -23.22
C LYS A 316 4.41 26.24 -22.57
N ALA A 317 3.86 25.76 -21.45
CA ALA A 317 4.41 24.61 -20.74
C ALA A 317 4.26 23.31 -21.54
N GLU A 318 3.10 23.11 -22.15
CA GLU A 318 2.82 21.94 -22.99
C GLU A 318 3.67 21.95 -24.24
N GLU A 319 3.82 23.11 -24.90
CA GLU A 319 4.69 23.27 -26.07
C GLU A 319 6.16 23.01 -25.70
N SER A 320 6.64 23.56 -24.57
CA SER A 320 8.03 23.36 -24.12
C SER A 320 8.34 21.88 -23.87
N LEU A 321 7.43 21.16 -23.22
CA LEU A 321 7.62 19.74 -22.92
C LEU A 321 7.46 18.85 -24.17
N ARG A 322 6.53 19.21 -25.07
CA ARG A 322 6.33 18.55 -26.36
C ARG A 322 7.58 18.67 -27.24
N ASN A 323 8.11 19.89 -27.37
CA ASN A 323 9.35 20.14 -28.11
C ASN A 323 10.52 19.33 -27.52
N ALA A 324 10.55 19.17 -26.19
CA ALA A 324 11.59 18.39 -25.53
C ALA A 324 11.52 16.89 -25.88
N ILE A 325 10.35 16.27 -25.82
CA ILE A 325 10.20 14.84 -26.14
C ILE A 325 10.37 14.57 -27.65
N GLU A 326 9.89 15.47 -28.51
CA GLU A 326 10.08 15.35 -29.96
C GLU A 326 11.55 15.50 -30.37
N ALA A 327 12.30 16.41 -29.73
CA ALA A 327 13.72 16.57 -29.97
C ALA A 327 14.57 15.36 -29.51
N LEU A 328 14.02 14.51 -28.64
CA LEU A 328 14.64 13.25 -28.22
C LEU A 328 14.37 12.11 -29.22
N GLY A 329 13.38 12.26 -30.11
CA GLY A 329 12.97 11.21 -31.04
C GLY A 329 12.42 9.96 -30.36
N LEU A 330 11.85 10.11 -29.16
CA LEU A 330 11.25 9.01 -28.40
C LEU A 330 9.76 8.93 -28.70
N GLU A 331 9.27 7.70 -28.85
CA GLU A 331 7.83 7.45 -28.96
C GLU A 331 7.14 7.71 -27.63
N TYR A 332 5.97 8.35 -27.67
CA TYR A 332 5.17 8.64 -26.49
C TYR A 332 3.68 8.53 -26.81
N GLU A 333 2.90 8.18 -25.79
CA GLU A 333 1.44 8.12 -25.84
C GLU A 333 0.84 9.36 -25.16
N PHE A 334 -0.30 9.83 -25.63
CA PHE A 334 -1.03 10.90 -24.94
C PHE A 334 -1.89 10.33 -23.79
N ASN A 335 -1.90 11.04 -22.68
CA ASN A 335 -2.70 10.74 -21.49
C ASN A 335 -3.46 12.00 -21.04
N PRO A 336 -4.54 12.37 -21.76
CA PRO A 336 -5.17 13.68 -21.65
C PRO A 336 -5.81 13.92 -20.27
N GLY A 337 -5.67 15.13 -19.74
CA GLY A 337 -6.25 15.55 -18.47
C GLY A 337 -5.49 15.13 -17.23
N GLU A 338 -4.38 14.40 -17.38
CA GLU A 338 -3.67 13.77 -16.26
C GLU A 338 -2.49 14.59 -15.73
N GLY A 339 -2.26 15.81 -16.24
CA GLY A 339 -1.19 16.71 -15.80
C GLY A 339 -1.28 17.09 -14.32
N ALA A 340 -0.16 17.52 -13.73
CA ALA A 340 -0.18 18.07 -12.38
C ALA A 340 -0.95 19.39 -12.37
N PHE A 341 -1.52 19.80 -11.22
CA PHE A 341 -2.28 21.06 -11.20
C PHE A 341 -1.46 22.31 -11.55
N TYR A 342 -0.13 22.23 -11.55
CA TYR A 342 0.80 23.32 -11.84
C TYR A 342 1.55 23.19 -13.18
N GLY A 343 1.32 22.10 -13.94
CA GLY A 343 1.94 21.95 -15.25
C GLY A 343 1.82 20.55 -15.89
N PRO A 344 2.15 20.43 -17.19
CA PRO A 344 2.14 19.17 -17.92
C PRO A 344 3.33 18.30 -17.50
N LYS A 345 3.24 17.00 -17.81
CA LYS A 345 4.27 16.03 -17.40
C LYS A 345 4.49 14.92 -18.41
N LEU A 346 5.71 14.40 -18.38
CA LEU A 346 6.04 13.09 -18.92
C LEU A 346 6.03 12.08 -17.78
N GLU A 347 5.45 10.92 -18.05
CA GLU A 347 5.38 9.77 -17.14
C GLU A 347 6.12 8.60 -17.75
N PHE A 348 6.99 7.96 -16.96
CA PHE A 348 7.75 6.80 -17.40
C PHE A 348 7.17 5.56 -16.73
N VAL A 349 6.58 4.71 -17.55
CA VAL A 349 5.88 3.50 -17.14
C VAL A 349 6.78 2.31 -17.41
N VAL A 350 7.12 1.58 -16.34
CA VAL A 350 7.86 0.32 -16.44
C VAL A 350 6.88 -0.84 -16.40
N GLN A 351 7.12 -1.87 -17.20
CA GLN A 351 6.38 -3.12 -17.12
C GLN A 351 7.13 -4.10 -16.21
N ASP A 352 6.44 -4.70 -15.24
CA ASP A 352 7.03 -5.75 -14.41
C ASP A 352 7.01 -7.12 -15.12
N ALA A 353 7.68 -8.11 -14.52
CA ALA A 353 7.70 -9.48 -15.02
C ALA A 353 6.32 -10.19 -15.08
N LEU A 354 5.26 -9.59 -14.54
CA LEU A 354 3.88 -10.07 -14.63
C LEU A 354 3.08 -9.33 -15.72
N GLY A 355 3.71 -8.42 -16.46
CA GLY A 355 3.09 -7.63 -17.52
C GLY A 355 2.33 -6.39 -17.04
N ARG A 356 2.40 -6.04 -15.76
CA ARG A 356 1.67 -4.88 -15.21
C ARG A 356 2.46 -3.59 -15.43
N ASP A 357 1.73 -2.53 -15.79
CA ASP A 357 2.27 -1.20 -16.03
C ASP A 357 2.35 -0.39 -14.72
N TRP A 358 3.55 0.06 -14.38
CA TRP A 358 3.82 0.87 -13.20
C TRP A 358 4.40 2.23 -13.58
N GLN A 359 3.62 3.29 -13.37
CA GLN A 359 4.17 4.65 -13.43
C GLN A 359 5.14 4.87 -12.28
N CYS A 360 6.40 5.14 -12.62
CA CYS A 360 7.46 5.39 -11.65
C CYS A 360 8.01 6.80 -11.82
N GLY A 361 8.75 7.02 -12.89
CA GLY A 361 9.48 8.25 -13.13
C GLY A 361 8.58 9.32 -13.72
N THR A 362 8.96 10.57 -13.49
CA THR A 362 8.23 11.72 -14.05
C THR A 362 9.15 12.92 -14.22
N ILE A 363 8.84 13.76 -15.21
CA ILE A 363 9.30 15.13 -15.28
C ILE A 363 8.11 16.06 -15.57
N GLN A 364 7.96 17.10 -14.76
CA GLN A 364 6.84 18.05 -14.81
C GLN A 364 7.41 19.46 -14.99
N VAL A 365 6.81 20.26 -15.87
CA VAL A 365 7.24 21.64 -16.13
C VAL A 365 6.34 22.61 -15.38
N ASP A 366 6.89 23.37 -14.44
CA ASP A 366 6.16 24.30 -13.58
C ASP A 366 6.63 25.76 -13.77
N PHE A 367 5.73 26.59 -14.29
CA PHE A 367 5.89 28.04 -14.42
C PHE A 367 5.19 28.82 -13.30
N VAL A 368 4.37 28.13 -12.50
CA VAL A 368 3.47 28.71 -11.50
C VAL A 368 4.18 28.88 -10.16
N MET A 369 4.76 27.81 -9.61
CA MET A 369 5.30 27.84 -8.24
C MET A 369 6.45 28.84 -8.05
N PRO A 370 7.42 28.98 -8.98
CA PRO A 370 8.46 30.01 -8.86
C PRO A 370 7.88 31.43 -8.74
N VAL A 371 6.82 31.74 -9.49
CA VAL A 371 6.13 33.04 -9.45
C VAL A 371 5.42 33.23 -8.11
N ARG A 372 4.69 32.22 -7.62
CA ARG A 372 3.96 32.31 -6.34
C ARG A 372 4.88 32.54 -5.14
N PHE A 373 6.11 32.04 -5.22
CA PHE A 373 7.13 32.24 -4.19
C PHE A 373 8.01 33.47 -4.40
N ASP A 374 7.83 34.23 -5.49
CA ASP A 374 8.75 35.29 -5.90
C ASP A 374 10.22 34.81 -5.92
N ALA A 375 10.43 33.62 -6.49
CA ALA A 375 11.76 33.07 -6.74
C ALA A 375 12.31 33.72 -8.01
N THR A 376 13.45 34.41 -7.91
CA THR A 376 14.01 35.20 -9.02
C THR A 376 15.50 34.94 -9.24
N TYR A 377 15.94 35.14 -10.47
CA TYR A 377 17.34 35.24 -10.87
C TYR A 377 17.57 36.53 -11.68
N VAL A 378 18.82 36.92 -11.86
CA VAL A 378 19.23 38.09 -12.65
C VAL A 378 19.69 37.62 -14.04
N ASP A 379 19.03 38.10 -15.09
CA ASP A 379 19.37 37.81 -16.49
C ASP A 379 20.62 38.56 -16.99
N SER A 380 20.97 38.41 -18.28
CA SER A 380 22.10 39.10 -18.90
C SER A 380 21.93 40.63 -18.97
N ASP A 381 20.69 41.10 -18.99
CA ASP A 381 20.32 42.51 -19.09
C ASP A 381 20.09 43.16 -17.71
N LYS A 382 20.37 42.41 -16.63
CA LYS A 382 20.19 42.79 -15.21
C LYS A 382 18.73 42.93 -14.77
N ASN A 383 17.79 42.35 -15.50
CA ASN A 383 16.39 42.26 -15.07
C ASN A 383 16.22 41.09 -14.10
N LYS A 384 15.25 41.22 -13.20
CA LYS A 384 14.81 40.11 -12.34
C LYS A 384 13.80 39.28 -13.11
N MET A 385 14.11 38.01 -13.28
CA MET A 385 13.30 37.04 -14.01
C MET A 385 12.93 35.87 -13.09
N HIS A 386 11.79 35.24 -13.32
CA HIS A 386 11.43 33.99 -12.64
C HIS A 386 12.01 32.79 -13.42
N PRO A 387 12.62 31.80 -12.75
CA PRO A 387 13.05 30.58 -13.41
C PRO A 387 11.84 29.68 -13.71
N VAL A 388 12.00 28.78 -14.68
CA VAL A 388 11.15 27.60 -14.83
C VAL A 388 11.63 26.55 -13.85
N MET A 389 10.71 25.86 -13.18
CA MET A 389 11.04 24.74 -12.30
C MET A 389 10.63 23.43 -12.95
N LEU A 390 11.57 22.48 -13.05
CA LEU A 390 11.28 21.11 -13.46
C LEU A 390 11.26 20.22 -12.23
N HIS A 391 10.10 19.64 -11.92
CA HIS A 391 9.97 18.61 -10.88
C HIS A 391 10.25 17.27 -11.50
N ARG A 392 11.07 16.46 -10.86
CA ARG A 392 11.33 15.12 -11.39
C ARG A 392 11.57 14.09 -10.30
N ALA A 393 11.30 12.85 -10.66
CA ALA A 393 11.67 11.67 -9.88
C ALA A 393 12.07 10.57 -10.87
N ILE A 394 13.12 9.80 -10.57
CA ILE A 394 13.53 8.65 -11.39
C ILE A 394 12.76 7.42 -10.93
N LEU A 395 12.77 7.10 -9.64
CA LEU A 395 12.04 5.94 -9.10
C LEU A 395 10.63 6.30 -8.66
N GLY A 396 10.41 7.54 -8.22
CA GLY A 396 9.21 7.91 -7.49
C GLY A 396 9.41 7.60 -6.00
N SER A 397 8.49 6.86 -5.38
CA SER A 397 8.68 6.38 -4.00
C SER A 397 9.64 5.19 -3.98
N PHE A 398 10.59 5.21 -3.04
CA PHE A 398 11.49 4.07 -2.78
C PHE A 398 10.71 2.83 -2.36
N GLU A 399 9.74 2.99 -1.47
CA GLU A 399 8.88 1.92 -0.98
C GLU A 399 8.19 1.25 -2.17
N ARG A 400 7.47 2.04 -2.99
CA ARG A 400 6.74 1.51 -4.16
C ARG A 400 7.69 0.85 -5.16
N PHE A 401 8.81 1.51 -5.49
CA PHE A 401 9.76 0.97 -6.45
C PHE A 401 10.43 -0.32 -5.95
N LEU A 402 10.76 -0.41 -4.66
CA LEU A 402 11.25 -1.64 -4.03
C LEU A 402 10.20 -2.75 -4.07
N GLY A 403 8.93 -2.42 -3.85
CA GLY A 403 7.81 -3.33 -4.07
C GLY A 403 7.85 -3.91 -5.48
N ILE A 404 7.85 -3.05 -6.51
CA ILE A 404 7.91 -3.46 -7.92
C ILE A 404 9.14 -4.33 -8.20
N MET A 405 10.31 -3.96 -7.68
CA MET A 405 11.53 -4.74 -7.85
C MET A 405 11.46 -6.13 -7.19
N ILE A 406 10.93 -6.21 -5.96
CA ILE A 406 10.77 -7.49 -5.26
C ILE A 406 9.92 -8.44 -6.11
N GLU A 407 8.83 -7.96 -6.69
CA GLU A 407 7.92 -8.75 -7.52
C GLU A 407 8.54 -9.09 -8.88
N ASN A 408 9.21 -8.12 -9.51
CA ASN A 408 9.91 -8.30 -10.78
C ASN A 408 10.96 -9.42 -10.71
N PHE A 409 11.78 -9.41 -9.65
CA PHE A 409 12.81 -10.41 -9.43
C PHE A 409 12.29 -11.66 -8.71
N GLY A 410 11.06 -11.65 -8.18
CA GLY A 410 10.55 -12.68 -7.27
C GLY A 410 11.50 -12.92 -6.07
N GLY A 411 12.16 -11.86 -5.59
CA GLY A 411 13.21 -11.89 -4.57
C GLY A 411 14.58 -12.44 -5.01
N HIS A 412 14.74 -12.88 -6.26
CA HIS A 412 16.04 -13.33 -6.80
C HIS A 412 16.83 -12.16 -7.38
N PHE A 413 17.32 -11.30 -6.48
CA PHE A 413 18.05 -10.11 -6.88
C PHE A 413 19.40 -10.42 -7.54
N PRO A 414 19.84 -9.56 -8.48
CA PRO A 414 21.23 -9.51 -8.91
C PRO A 414 22.18 -9.42 -7.72
N LEU A 415 23.38 -10.01 -7.83
CA LEU A 415 24.32 -10.10 -6.70
C LEU A 415 24.62 -8.74 -6.09
N TRP A 416 24.75 -7.68 -6.90
CA TRP A 416 25.02 -6.32 -6.40
C TRP A 416 23.89 -5.74 -5.54
N LEU A 417 22.62 -6.14 -5.77
CA LEU A 417 21.43 -5.71 -5.01
C LEU A 417 21.11 -6.63 -3.83
N ALA A 418 21.48 -7.91 -3.91
CA ALA A 418 21.08 -8.92 -2.92
C ALA A 418 21.50 -8.51 -1.49
N PRO A 419 20.57 -8.47 -0.52
CA PRO A 419 20.89 -8.01 0.83
C PRO A 419 21.91 -8.91 1.52
N VAL A 420 21.82 -10.23 1.27
CA VAL A 420 22.85 -11.21 1.60
C VAL A 420 23.37 -11.80 0.31
N GLN A 421 24.62 -11.47 -0.04
CA GLN A 421 25.24 -11.91 -1.28
C GLN A 421 25.75 -13.35 -1.16
N VAL A 422 26.39 -13.67 -0.04
CA VAL A 422 26.99 -14.98 0.22
C VAL A 422 26.66 -15.43 1.64
N THR A 423 26.28 -16.69 1.81
CA THR A 423 26.28 -17.34 3.13
C THR A 423 27.25 -18.51 3.13
N VAL A 424 28.20 -18.51 4.07
CA VAL A 424 29.15 -19.61 4.27
C VAL A 424 28.51 -20.67 5.16
N CYS A 425 28.52 -21.93 4.70
CA CYS A 425 27.85 -23.06 5.32
C CYS A 425 28.84 -24.20 5.60
N PRO A 426 29.36 -24.33 6.83
CA PRO A 426 30.14 -25.50 7.22
C PRO A 426 29.27 -26.76 7.24
N ILE A 427 29.84 -27.88 6.75
CA ILE A 427 29.22 -29.21 6.79
C ILE A 427 29.27 -29.81 8.21
N THR A 428 30.35 -29.51 8.95
CA THR A 428 30.59 -30.00 10.31
C THR A 428 31.22 -28.90 11.16
N ASN A 429 30.98 -28.91 12.47
CA ASN A 429 31.52 -27.89 13.38
C ASN A 429 33.06 -27.87 13.43
N GLU A 430 33.74 -28.95 13.04
CA GLU A 430 35.20 -29.02 12.93
C GLU A 430 35.83 -28.04 11.92
N VAL A 431 35.02 -27.45 11.03
CA VAL A 431 35.49 -26.48 10.03
C VAL A 431 34.90 -25.08 10.23
N ASP A 432 34.34 -24.79 11.41
CA ASP A 432 33.74 -23.50 11.72
C ASP A 432 34.77 -22.35 11.67
N GLU A 433 36.00 -22.59 12.13
CA GLU A 433 37.09 -21.60 12.04
C GLU A 433 37.41 -21.24 10.58
N TYR A 434 37.47 -22.23 9.70
CA TYR A 434 37.68 -21.99 8.27
C TYR A 434 36.48 -21.30 7.61
N ALA A 435 35.26 -21.62 8.03
CA ALA A 435 34.06 -20.91 7.56
C ALA A 435 34.10 -19.42 7.93
N GLN A 436 34.58 -19.09 9.13
CA GLN A 436 34.78 -17.70 9.56
C GLN A 436 35.88 -17.02 8.74
N GLU A 437 37.03 -17.67 8.51
CA GLU A 437 38.11 -17.15 7.67
C GLU A 437 37.61 -16.82 6.25
N VAL A 438 36.87 -17.75 5.62
CA VAL A 438 36.25 -17.54 4.30
C VAL A 438 35.35 -16.31 4.31
N ALA A 439 34.49 -16.17 5.33
CA ALA A 439 33.58 -15.05 5.43
C ALA A 439 34.31 -13.72 5.66
N GLU A 440 35.35 -13.70 6.49
CA GLU A 440 36.19 -12.52 6.70
C GLU A 440 36.88 -12.08 5.42
N ARG A 441 37.42 -13.02 4.64
CA ARG A 441 38.03 -12.72 3.35
C ARG A 441 37.03 -12.15 2.34
N LEU A 442 35.81 -12.70 2.28
CA LEU A 442 34.75 -12.18 1.41
C LEU A 442 34.29 -10.77 1.86
N ARG A 443 34.13 -10.54 3.18
CA ARG A 443 33.77 -9.22 3.73
C ARG A 443 34.86 -8.18 3.48
N ALA A 444 36.13 -8.55 3.66
CA ALA A 444 37.27 -7.68 3.38
C ALA A 444 37.32 -7.26 1.90
N ALA A 445 36.78 -8.08 1.01
CA ALA A 445 36.62 -7.78 -0.41
C ALA A 445 35.35 -6.95 -0.74
N GLY A 446 34.57 -6.55 0.27
CA GLY A 446 33.36 -5.73 0.11
C GLY A 446 32.06 -6.50 -0.08
N LEU A 447 32.06 -7.83 0.08
CA LEU A 447 30.87 -8.66 -0.09
C LEU A 447 30.06 -8.79 1.22
N ARG A 448 28.74 -8.63 1.11
CA ARG A 448 27.79 -8.83 2.22
C ARG A 448 27.62 -10.32 2.51
N THR A 449 28.40 -10.79 3.48
CA THR A 449 28.58 -12.22 3.76
C THR A 449 28.16 -12.61 5.17
N ASN A 450 27.34 -13.65 5.28
CA ASN A 450 26.92 -14.28 6.54
C ASN A 450 27.56 -15.66 6.72
N VAL A 451 27.52 -16.19 7.95
CA VAL A 451 27.96 -17.55 8.28
C VAL A 451 26.85 -18.28 9.02
N ASP A 452 26.53 -19.51 8.60
CA ASP A 452 25.54 -20.36 9.25
C ASP A 452 26.21 -21.49 10.04
N LEU A 453 26.55 -21.20 11.29
CA LEU A 453 27.21 -22.13 12.24
C LEU A 453 26.21 -23.03 13.01
N ARG A 454 24.92 -23.03 12.66
CA ARG A 454 23.94 -23.88 13.36
C ARG A 454 24.33 -25.36 13.21
N SER A 455 24.13 -26.17 14.26
CA SER A 455 24.39 -27.62 14.24
C SER A 455 23.29 -28.40 13.52
N GLU A 456 23.01 -28.04 12.27
CA GLU A 456 21.95 -28.60 11.44
C GLU A 456 22.53 -29.35 10.23
N LYS A 457 21.77 -30.31 9.68
CA LYS A 457 22.17 -31.00 8.45
C LYS A 457 22.35 -30.00 7.32
N ILE A 458 23.41 -30.13 6.51
CA ILE A 458 23.68 -29.22 5.39
C ILE A 458 22.52 -29.12 4.39
N SER A 459 21.77 -30.21 4.18
CA SER A 459 20.58 -30.22 3.33
C SER A 459 19.44 -29.35 3.89
N TYR A 460 19.31 -29.27 5.21
CA TYR A 460 18.37 -28.36 5.87
C TYR A 460 18.82 -26.91 5.73
N LYS A 461 20.10 -26.61 6.01
CA LYS A 461 20.67 -25.26 5.82
C LYS A 461 20.46 -24.75 4.39
N ILE A 462 20.78 -25.56 3.39
CA ILE A 462 20.58 -25.21 1.97
C ILE A 462 19.11 -24.91 1.67
N ARG A 463 18.19 -25.73 2.17
CA ARG A 463 16.74 -25.53 1.97
C ARG A 463 16.25 -24.24 2.62
N ASP A 464 16.64 -23.98 3.86
CA ASP A 464 16.29 -22.78 4.62
C ASP A 464 16.81 -21.51 3.93
N LEU A 465 18.11 -21.50 3.57
CA LEU A 465 18.73 -20.37 2.89
C LEU A 465 18.19 -20.16 1.46
N SER A 466 17.74 -21.23 0.79
CA SER A 466 17.02 -21.13 -0.48
C SER A 466 15.64 -20.51 -0.29
N LYS A 467 14.90 -20.83 0.78
CA LYS A 467 13.63 -20.14 1.08
C LYS A 467 13.84 -18.65 1.31
N LYS A 468 14.94 -18.29 1.97
CA LYS A 468 15.39 -16.89 2.16
C LYS A 468 16.01 -16.25 0.91
N LYS A 469 16.05 -16.98 -0.21
CA LYS A 469 16.56 -16.54 -1.52
C LYS A 469 17.98 -15.96 -1.46
N VAL A 470 18.84 -16.53 -0.61
CA VAL A 470 20.26 -16.13 -0.53
C VAL A 470 20.94 -16.43 -1.86
N SER A 471 21.59 -15.42 -2.46
CA SER A 471 22.10 -15.52 -3.84
C SER A 471 23.19 -16.57 -4.02
N ARG A 472 24.15 -16.67 -3.10
CA ARG A 472 25.27 -17.62 -3.17
C ARG A 472 25.46 -18.36 -1.85
N LEU A 473 25.65 -19.67 -1.91
CA LEU A 473 26.02 -20.49 -0.76
C LEU A 473 27.45 -20.99 -0.95
N ALA A 474 28.33 -20.66 -0.01
CA ALA A 474 29.71 -21.15 0.02
C ALA A 474 29.80 -22.31 1.01
N ILE A 475 29.76 -23.54 0.51
CA ILE A 475 29.78 -24.75 1.34
C ILE A 475 31.24 -25.12 1.62
N VAL A 476 31.54 -25.42 2.89
CA VAL A 476 32.89 -25.81 3.33
C VAL A 476 32.85 -27.09 4.16
N GLY A 477 33.60 -28.11 3.74
CA GLY A 477 33.88 -29.32 4.52
C GLY A 477 35.37 -29.46 4.84
N LYS A 478 35.75 -30.61 5.38
CA LYS A 478 37.16 -30.92 5.70
C LYS A 478 38.04 -30.84 4.46
N ARG A 479 37.56 -31.38 3.33
CA ARG A 479 38.27 -31.33 2.03
C ARG A 479 38.47 -29.90 1.55
N GLU A 480 37.45 -29.05 1.69
CA GLU A 480 37.54 -27.66 1.25
C GLU A 480 38.54 -26.87 2.09
N ARG A 481 38.52 -27.06 3.42
CA ARG A 481 39.51 -26.49 4.35
C ARG A 481 40.93 -26.93 4.00
N ASP A 482 41.16 -28.23 3.88
CA ASP A 482 42.51 -28.78 3.69
C ASP A 482 43.14 -28.33 2.35
N ASN A 483 42.31 -27.97 1.36
CA ASN A 483 42.74 -27.46 0.06
C ASN A 483 42.65 -25.92 -0.08
N GLY A 484 42.22 -25.18 0.95
CA GLY A 484 42.02 -23.72 0.84
C GLY A 484 40.99 -23.33 -0.23
N SER A 485 39.92 -24.12 -0.36
CA SER A 485 38.89 -24.01 -1.40
C SER A 485 37.49 -23.85 -0.81
N ILE A 486 36.50 -23.60 -1.66
CA ILE A 486 35.06 -23.62 -1.32
C ILE A 486 34.27 -24.34 -2.40
N ALA A 487 33.11 -24.88 -2.05
CA ALA A 487 32.10 -25.32 -3.01
C ALA A 487 31.00 -24.25 -3.14
N LEU A 488 31.00 -23.52 -4.25
CA LEU A 488 30.07 -22.44 -4.51
C LEU A 488 28.80 -22.96 -5.18
N ARG A 489 27.65 -22.67 -4.59
CA ARG A 489 26.33 -22.95 -5.14
C ARG A 489 25.57 -21.66 -5.42
N ARG A 490 24.96 -21.55 -6.61
CA ARG A 490 24.12 -20.41 -6.99
C ARG A 490 22.66 -20.69 -6.67
N PHE A 491 21.94 -19.66 -6.23
CA PHE A 491 20.49 -19.73 -6.09
C PHE A 491 19.82 -20.16 -7.41
N GLY A 492 18.79 -21.01 -7.31
CA GLY A 492 18.08 -21.56 -8.47
C GLY A 492 18.80 -22.71 -9.20
N SER A 493 20.07 -22.99 -8.92
CA SER A 493 20.81 -24.13 -9.50
C SER A 493 21.07 -25.25 -8.49
N GLN A 494 21.17 -26.48 -9.00
CA GLN A 494 21.68 -27.63 -8.24
C GLN A 494 23.20 -27.81 -8.38
N ASP A 495 23.82 -27.15 -9.35
CA ASP A 495 25.23 -27.27 -9.64
C ASP A 495 26.08 -26.66 -8.52
N GLN A 496 27.23 -27.28 -8.31
CA GLN A 496 28.26 -26.82 -7.38
C GLN A 496 29.57 -26.71 -8.12
N GLU A 497 30.23 -25.57 -7.96
CA GLU A 497 31.53 -25.30 -8.54
C GLU A 497 32.55 -25.25 -7.41
N VAL A 498 33.49 -26.19 -7.40
CA VAL A 498 34.59 -26.21 -6.42
C VAL A 498 35.75 -25.38 -6.99
N MET A 499 36.18 -24.38 -6.24
CA MET A 499 37.24 -23.46 -6.66
C MET A 499 38.07 -23.00 -5.46
N SER A 500 39.27 -22.48 -5.72
CA SER A 500 40.09 -21.88 -4.65
C SER A 500 39.36 -20.69 -4.04
N LEU A 501 39.62 -20.39 -2.77
CA LEU A 501 39.03 -19.22 -2.10
C LEU A 501 39.40 -17.92 -2.82
N ASP A 502 40.61 -17.82 -3.36
CA ASP A 502 41.09 -16.67 -4.12
C ASP A 502 40.30 -16.47 -5.42
N ASP A 503 40.03 -17.55 -6.15
CA ASP A 503 39.22 -17.52 -7.36
C ASP A 503 37.77 -17.12 -7.06
N ALA A 504 37.19 -17.69 -6.00
CA ALA A 504 35.85 -17.36 -5.55
C ALA A 504 35.71 -15.88 -5.21
N VAL A 505 36.64 -15.32 -4.43
CA VAL A 505 36.63 -13.90 -4.08
C VAL A 505 36.70 -13.04 -5.34
N ARG A 506 37.63 -13.33 -6.26
CA ARG A 506 37.76 -12.58 -7.52
C ARG A 506 36.49 -12.65 -8.36
N GLN A 507 35.90 -13.83 -8.51
CA GLN A 507 34.70 -14.05 -9.30
C GLN A 507 33.48 -13.33 -8.69
N LEU A 508 33.27 -13.46 -7.38
CA LEU A 508 32.13 -12.87 -6.68
C LEU A 508 32.20 -11.35 -6.62
N VAL A 509 33.38 -10.78 -6.38
CA VAL A 509 33.59 -9.33 -6.45
C VAL A 509 33.28 -8.81 -7.84
N GLU A 510 33.76 -9.50 -8.88
CA GLU A 510 33.51 -9.10 -10.26
C GLU A 510 32.04 -9.25 -10.67
N GLU A 511 31.33 -10.25 -10.14
CA GLU A 511 29.89 -10.44 -10.33
C GLU A 511 29.05 -9.42 -9.54
N ALA A 512 29.53 -9.01 -8.36
CA ALA A 512 28.90 -7.99 -7.53
C ALA A 512 29.12 -6.56 -8.06
N LYS A 513 29.93 -6.38 -9.11
CA LYS A 513 30.02 -5.11 -9.83
C LYS A 513 28.83 -4.92 -10.75
N PHE A 514 28.27 -3.73 -10.67
CA PHE A 514 27.17 -3.26 -11.50
C PHE A 514 27.41 -3.49 -13.01
N ASP A 515 28.60 -3.14 -13.54
CA ASP A 515 28.91 -3.13 -14.98
C ASP A 515 28.85 -4.51 -15.68
N LYS A 516 28.90 -5.63 -14.92
CA LYS A 516 28.89 -6.99 -15.50
C LYS A 516 27.52 -7.65 -15.46
N TRP A 517 26.61 -7.22 -14.58
CA TRP A 517 25.20 -7.63 -14.61
C TRP A 517 24.57 -7.33 -15.99
N MET A 518 24.95 -6.22 -16.62
CA MET A 518 24.57 -5.84 -18.00
C MET A 518 24.93 -6.86 -19.10
N ARG A 519 25.91 -7.75 -18.86
CA ARG A 519 26.27 -8.84 -19.77
C ARG A 519 25.52 -10.14 -19.45
N TRP A 520 25.18 -10.36 -18.18
CA TRP A 520 24.40 -11.50 -17.73
C TRP A 520 22.91 -11.36 -18.06
N SER A 521 22.31 -10.17 -17.90
CA SER A 521 20.91 -9.90 -18.26
C SER A 521 20.64 -10.19 -19.75
N ARG A 522 21.52 -9.76 -20.64
CA ARG A 522 21.45 -10.08 -22.09
C ARG A 522 21.57 -11.58 -22.38
N ALA A 523 22.42 -12.29 -21.65
CA ALA A 523 22.60 -13.74 -21.84
C ALA A 523 21.40 -14.55 -21.31
N VAL A 524 20.78 -14.11 -20.21
CA VAL A 524 19.60 -14.76 -19.62
C VAL A 524 18.33 -14.48 -20.42
N ALA A 525 18.11 -13.24 -20.87
CA ALA A 525 17.00 -12.89 -21.77
C ALA A 525 17.03 -13.71 -23.07
N GLN A 526 18.23 -13.92 -23.64
CA GLN A 526 18.43 -14.78 -24.81
C GLN A 526 18.29 -16.29 -24.50
N GLY A 527 18.50 -16.71 -23.26
CA GLY A 527 18.36 -18.09 -22.80
C GLY A 527 16.90 -18.49 -22.52
N ILE A 528 16.10 -17.59 -21.96
CA ILE A 528 14.68 -17.83 -21.64
C ILE A 528 13.83 -17.98 -22.92
N LEU A 529 14.10 -17.17 -23.95
CA LEU A 529 13.46 -17.30 -25.28
C LEU A 529 13.78 -18.62 -26.00
N ARG A 530 14.89 -19.29 -25.66
CA ARG A 530 15.24 -20.61 -26.24
C ARG A 530 14.57 -21.78 -25.53
N GLN A 531 14.11 -21.61 -24.29
CA GLN A 531 13.44 -22.68 -23.54
C GLN A 531 11.93 -22.72 -23.80
N THR A 532 11.31 -21.62 -24.24
CA THR A 532 9.89 -21.56 -24.62
C THR A 532 9.60 -22.05 -26.05
N SER A 533 10.61 -22.36 -26.86
CA SER A 533 10.46 -22.82 -28.26
C SER A 533 10.71 -24.32 -28.47
N ALA A 534 10.87 -25.12 -27.41
CA ALA A 534 11.08 -26.56 -27.52
C ALA A 534 9.82 -27.36 -27.15
N SER A 535 8.88 -27.49 -28.09
CA SER A 535 7.84 -28.53 -28.05
C SER A 535 8.32 -29.76 -28.84
N PRO A 536 8.23 -31.00 -28.30
CA PRO A 536 8.59 -32.19 -29.06
C PRO A 536 7.37 -32.66 -29.85
N THR A 537 7.25 -32.28 -31.12
CA THR A 537 6.30 -32.91 -32.04
C THR A 537 7.05 -33.71 -33.11
N SER A 538 7.08 -35.01 -32.90
CA SER A 538 7.36 -36.01 -33.93
C SER A 538 6.25 -35.97 -34.99
N ALA A 539 6.56 -35.51 -36.19
CA ALA A 539 5.72 -35.70 -37.37
C ALA A 539 6.35 -36.76 -38.29
N PRO A 540 5.55 -37.67 -38.88
CA PRO A 540 6.06 -38.80 -39.65
C PRO A 540 6.57 -38.38 -41.02
N GLN A 541 7.63 -39.05 -41.47
CA GLN A 541 8.25 -38.90 -42.79
C GLN A 541 7.26 -39.22 -43.91
N CYS A 542 7.01 -38.26 -44.80
CA CYS A 542 6.53 -38.52 -46.16
C CYS A 542 7.70 -38.39 -47.15
N ARG A 543 8.06 -39.52 -47.76
CA ARG A 543 8.93 -39.61 -48.95
C ARG A 543 8.15 -39.14 -50.18
N GLY A 544 8.77 -38.34 -51.05
CA GLY A 544 8.26 -38.23 -52.44
C GLY A 544 8.74 -37.05 -53.27
N GLN A 545 9.83 -37.26 -54.01
CA GLN A 545 10.07 -36.80 -55.40
C GLN A 545 10.16 -35.30 -55.76
N ARG A 546 11.42 -34.90 -56.00
CA ARG A 546 12.02 -34.21 -57.16
C ARG A 546 11.14 -33.40 -58.14
N GLY A 547 11.65 -32.19 -58.43
CA GLY A 547 11.43 -31.38 -59.63
C GLY A 547 10.59 -30.15 -59.31
N GLY A 548 10.92 -28.90 -59.67
CA GLY A 548 11.91 -28.32 -60.54
C GLY A 548 11.34 -26.98 -61.03
N VAL A 549 12.13 -25.92 -60.98
CA VAL A 549 12.12 -24.78 -61.94
C VAL A 549 11.02 -23.69 -61.83
N ARG A 550 11.51 -22.44 -61.68
CA ARG A 550 11.06 -21.11 -62.16
C ARG A 550 9.94 -20.29 -61.46
N ARG A 551 10.41 -19.22 -60.80
CA ARG A 551 10.21 -17.75 -61.01
C ARG A 551 8.87 -17.17 -61.54
N ARG A 552 8.58 -16.00 -60.91
CA ARG A 552 7.80 -14.79 -61.32
C ARG A 552 6.27 -14.91 -61.25
N SER A 553 5.48 -13.87 -60.98
CA SER A 553 5.58 -12.55 -60.32
C SER A 553 4.17 -11.94 -60.41
N ASP A 554 3.85 -11.03 -59.49
CA ASP A 554 2.97 -9.86 -59.66
C ASP A 554 1.42 -9.95 -59.60
N LEU A 555 0.89 -9.11 -58.68
CA LEU A 555 -0.32 -8.24 -58.74
C LEU A 555 -1.71 -8.91 -58.96
N MET A 556 -2.86 -8.39 -58.53
CA MET A 556 -3.39 -7.41 -57.53
C MET A 556 -4.93 -7.54 -57.65
N ASP A 557 -5.66 -7.09 -56.62
CA ASP A 557 -7.07 -6.66 -56.62
C ASP A 557 -8.28 -7.63 -56.67
N VAL A 558 -8.87 -7.80 -55.46
CA VAL A 558 -10.23 -7.36 -55.03
C VAL A 558 -11.39 -7.46 -56.05
N CYS A 559 -12.47 -8.20 -55.72
CA CYS A 559 -13.80 -7.65 -55.35
C CYS A 559 -14.94 -8.69 -55.35
N ALA A 560 -15.71 -8.68 -54.26
CA ALA A 560 -17.17 -8.78 -54.15
C ALA A 560 -17.97 -10.07 -54.46
N ILE A 561 -18.62 -10.52 -53.37
CA ILE A 561 -20.08 -10.75 -53.20
C ILE A 561 -20.68 -12.03 -53.82
N CYS A 562 -21.08 -12.94 -52.92
CA CYS A 562 -22.47 -13.41 -52.84
C CYS A 562 -22.82 -13.70 -51.39
N CYS A 563 -23.78 -12.92 -50.87
CA CYS A 563 -24.40 -12.99 -49.55
C CYS A 563 -25.84 -13.49 -49.71
N GLU A 564 -26.50 -13.70 -48.58
CA GLU A 564 -27.87 -14.19 -48.31
C GLU A 564 -28.02 -15.72 -48.21
N ALA A 565 -28.67 -16.30 -47.20
CA ALA A 565 -29.12 -15.83 -45.89
C ALA A 565 -29.56 -17.10 -45.13
N SER A 566 -29.14 -17.26 -43.88
CA SER A 566 -29.89 -17.98 -42.85
C SER A 566 -29.43 -17.43 -41.51
N ALA A 567 -30.13 -16.38 -41.09
CA ALA A 567 -30.12 -15.90 -39.73
C ALA A 567 -30.85 -16.92 -38.86
N HIS A 568 -30.21 -17.42 -37.81
CA HIS A 568 -30.77 -17.49 -36.45
C HIS A 568 -29.66 -17.97 -35.50
N HIS A 569 -29.49 -17.22 -34.40
CA HIS A 569 -28.56 -17.41 -33.28
C HIS A 569 -27.08 -17.05 -33.54
N LEU A 570 -26.83 -15.77 -33.82
CA LEU A 570 -25.76 -15.04 -33.15
C LEU A 570 -26.42 -13.98 -32.26
N MET A 571 -26.36 -14.16 -30.94
CA MET A 571 -26.35 -13.05 -30.01
C MET A 571 -24.97 -13.02 -29.37
N THR A 572 -24.36 -11.85 -29.49
CA THR A 572 -23.15 -11.36 -28.86
C THR A 572 -23.14 -11.63 -27.34
N ASP A 573 -22.06 -12.20 -26.81
CA ASP A 573 -21.72 -12.04 -25.40
C ASP A 573 -21.24 -10.60 -25.19
N VAL A 574 -22.21 -9.71 -24.99
CA VAL A 574 -21.98 -8.43 -24.33
C VAL A 574 -21.97 -8.76 -22.85
N SER A 575 -20.83 -8.62 -22.18
CA SER A 575 -20.74 -8.68 -20.72
C SER A 575 -21.73 -7.68 -20.13
N VAL A 576 -22.80 -8.17 -19.49
CA VAL A 576 -23.76 -7.32 -18.79
C VAL A 576 -23.09 -6.91 -17.47
N PRO A 577 -22.97 -5.62 -17.15
CA PRO A 577 -22.35 -5.19 -15.90
C PRO A 577 -23.10 -5.76 -14.70
N LEU A 578 -22.36 -6.25 -13.69
CA LEU A 578 -22.92 -6.75 -12.43
C LEU A 578 -23.90 -5.74 -11.84
N ARG A 579 -25.12 -6.19 -11.51
CA ARG A 579 -26.15 -5.30 -10.96
C ARG A 579 -25.88 -4.95 -9.49
N TRP A 580 -25.20 -5.84 -8.78
CA TRP A 580 -24.85 -5.73 -7.37
C TRP A 580 -23.37 -6.08 -7.16
N PRO A 581 -22.43 -5.11 -7.26
CA PRO A 581 -21.01 -5.42 -7.19
C PRO A 581 -20.65 -6.04 -5.84
N PRO A 582 -19.88 -7.15 -5.78
CA PRO A 582 -19.58 -7.85 -4.53
C PRO A 582 -18.88 -6.92 -3.54
N ILE A 583 -18.96 -7.21 -2.25
CA ILE A 583 -18.35 -6.36 -1.21
C ILE A 583 -17.12 -7.05 -0.63
N GLU A 584 -16.05 -6.28 -0.37
CA GLU A 584 -14.83 -6.78 0.30
C GLU A 584 -15.05 -6.80 1.83
N THR A 585 -14.53 -7.82 2.52
CA THR A 585 -14.68 -8.01 3.98
C THR A 585 -13.89 -6.95 4.76
N ASP A 586 -14.37 -5.70 4.81
CA ASP A 586 -13.77 -4.62 5.59
C ASP A 586 -14.77 -4.13 6.68
N PRO A 587 -14.41 -4.23 7.98
CA PRO A 587 -15.28 -3.83 9.09
C PRO A 587 -15.74 -2.36 9.03
N THR A 588 -14.91 -1.47 8.50
CA THR A 588 -15.20 -0.03 8.35
C THR A 588 -16.27 0.20 7.29
N ILE A 589 -16.18 -0.49 6.17
CA ILE A 589 -17.16 -0.40 5.08
C ILE A 589 -18.48 -1.02 5.50
N PHE A 590 -18.46 -2.20 6.13
CA PHE A 590 -19.66 -2.83 6.67
C PHE A 590 -20.31 -1.96 7.76
N THR A 591 -19.54 -1.34 8.66
CA THR A 591 -20.05 -0.44 9.70
C THR A 591 -20.66 0.82 9.08
N SER A 592 -19.95 1.49 8.17
CA SER A 592 -20.46 2.70 7.50
C SER A 592 -21.72 2.42 6.68
N MET A 593 -21.78 1.26 6.01
CA MET A 593 -22.96 0.83 5.26
C MET A 593 -24.13 0.53 6.19
N ALA A 594 -23.90 -0.16 7.29
CA ALA A 594 -24.93 -0.45 8.29
C ALA A 594 -25.53 0.85 8.85
N HIS A 595 -24.71 1.84 9.19
CA HIS A 595 -25.18 3.15 9.67
C HIS A 595 -25.95 3.92 8.59
N ALA A 596 -25.50 3.88 7.34
CA ALA A 596 -26.21 4.52 6.23
C ALA A 596 -27.62 3.92 5.99
N LEU A 597 -27.75 2.61 6.23
CA LEU A 597 -29.02 1.88 6.17
C LEU A 597 -29.93 2.16 7.37
N GLY A 598 -29.36 2.69 8.46
CA GLY A 598 -30.10 3.08 9.65
C GLY A 598 -29.78 2.29 10.91
N LEU A 599 -28.73 1.48 10.94
CA LEU A 599 -28.26 0.86 12.19
C LEU A 599 -27.82 1.96 13.17
N ASP A 600 -28.21 1.84 14.43
CA ASP A 600 -27.83 2.74 15.52
C ASP A 600 -26.28 2.85 15.60
N PRO A 601 -25.72 4.07 15.63
CA PRO A 601 -24.28 4.30 15.72
C PRO A 601 -23.57 3.63 16.90
N ALA A 602 -24.31 3.21 17.94
CA ALA A 602 -23.78 2.39 19.03
C ALA A 602 -23.32 1.00 18.59
N TYR A 603 -23.70 0.52 17.40
CA TYR A 603 -23.27 -0.77 16.88
C TYR A 603 -22.14 -0.59 15.87
N THR A 604 -21.12 -1.45 15.97
CA THR A 604 -19.95 -1.44 15.10
C THR A 604 -19.56 -2.87 14.73
N LEU A 605 -19.09 -3.08 13.50
CA LEU A 605 -18.48 -4.34 13.09
C LEU A 605 -16.96 -4.24 13.29
N THR A 606 -16.38 -5.26 13.91
CA THR A 606 -14.93 -5.41 14.08
C THR A 606 -14.48 -6.75 13.53
N GLU A 607 -13.27 -6.82 12.99
CA GLU A 607 -12.70 -8.09 12.52
C GLU A 607 -12.11 -8.89 13.69
N LEU A 608 -12.40 -10.19 13.74
CA LEU A 608 -11.81 -11.12 14.70
C LEU A 608 -10.55 -11.74 14.11
N LEU A 609 -9.39 -11.17 14.47
CA LEU A 609 -8.09 -11.58 13.95
C LEU A 609 -7.54 -12.89 14.58
N ASP A 610 -8.05 -13.29 15.74
CA ASP A 610 -7.67 -14.55 16.40
C ASP A 610 -8.89 -15.22 17.05
N LEU A 611 -9.13 -16.47 16.70
CA LEU A 611 -10.16 -17.32 17.30
C LEU A 611 -9.66 -18.03 18.57
N ASP A 612 -8.37 -17.99 18.92
CA ASP A 612 -7.83 -18.61 20.13
C ASP A 612 -7.47 -17.60 21.23
N GLY A 613 -7.54 -16.30 20.93
CA GLY A 613 -7.33 -15.20 21.89
C GLY A 613 -5.96 -15.23 22.59
N SER A 614 -4.93 -15.78 21.94
CA SER A 614 -3.63 -16.05 22.60
C SER A 614 -2.41 -15.40 21.94
N LEU A 615 -2.58 -14.67 20.84
CA LEU A 615 -1.60 -13.72 20.33
C LEU A 615 -2.34 -12.41 19.98
N TYR A 616 -1.74 -11.27 20.33
CA TYR A 616 -2.28 -9.89 20.23
C TYR A 616 -3.05 -9.36 21.46
N SER A 617 -2.76 -8.10 21.78
CA SER A 617 -3.15 -7.38 23.01
C SER A 617 -4.65 -7.02 22.99
N PRO A 618 -5.32 -6.83 24.16
CA PRO A 618 -6.78 -6.70 24.27
C PRO A 618 -7.42 -5.41 23.73
N SER A 619 -6.72 -4.58 22.94
CA SER A 619 -7.23 -3.26 22.52
C SER A 619 -8.22 -3.33 21.37
N ASP A 620 -8.09 -4.32 20.48
CA ASP A 620 -8.85 -4.39 19.21
C ASP A 620 -9.69 -5.67 19.05
N SER A 621 -9.55 -6.62 19.97
CA SER A 621 -10.56 -7.67 20.17
C SER A 621 -11.66 -7.08 21.06
N PRO A 622 -12.96 -7.37 20.83
CA PRO A 622 -14.01 -6.86 21.70
C PRO A 622 -13.65 -7.20 23.14
N SER A 623 -13.45 -6.17 23.95
CA SER A 623 -13.16 -6.35 25.37
C SER A 623 -14.22 -7.29 25.96
N PRO A 624 -13.93 -8.08 27.01
CA PRO A 624 -14.94 -8.92 27.69
C PRO A 624 -16.19 -8.15 28.17
N GLN A 625 -16.18 -6.82 28.04
CA GLN A 625 -17.25 -5.88 28.37
C GLN A 625 -18.12 -5.47 27.17
N GLN A 626 -17.72 -5.75 25.92
CA GLN A 626 -18.51 -5.51 24.71
C GLN A 626 -19.35 -6.74 24.36
N SER A 627 -20.66 -6.57 24.24
CA SER A 627 -21.58 -7.68 23.94
C SER A 627 -21.64 -7.93 22.43
N CYS A 628 -20.96 -8.97 21.95
CA CYS A 628 -21.07 -9.47 20.58
C CYS A 628 -22.51 -9.96 20.32
N GLN A 629 -23.15 -9.42 19.30
CA GLN A 629 -24.56 -9.67 18.98
C GLN A 629 -24.77 -10.58 17.75
N GLY A 630 -23.76 -10.68 16.89
CA GLY A 630 -23.81 -11.53 15.70
C GLY A 630 -22.48 -11.51 14.94
N PHE A 631 -22.36 -12.41 13.97
CA PHE A 631 -21.14 -12.55 13.17
C PHE A 631 -21.44 -12.60 11.68
N ILE A 632 -20.52 -12.10 10.87
CA ILE A 632 -20.48 -12.32 9.42
C ILE A 632 -19.21 -13.11 9.14
N VAL A 633 -19.36 -14.24 8.46
CA VAL A 633 -18.23 -15.11 8.13
C VAL A 633 -18.06 -15.11 6.62
N CYS A 634 -16.84 -14.81 6.19
CA CYS A 634 -16.42 -14.82 4.80
C CYS A 634 -15.40 -15.96 4.58
N TYR A 635 -15.61 -16.75 3.53
CA TYR A 635 -14.72 -17.84 3.16
C TYR A 635 -14.69 -18.04 1.64
N GLU A 636 -13.66 -18.71 1.13
CA GLU A 636 -13.56 -19.01 -0.30
C GLU A 636 -14.49 -20.17 -0.67
N ASP A 637 -15.39 -19.93 -1.63
CA ASP A 637 -16.29 -20.90 -2.27
C ASP A 637 -15.47 -21.80 -3.22
N SER A 638 -14.66 -22.67 -2.60
CA SER A 638 -13.83 -23.67 -3.26
C SER A 638 -14.39 -25.08 -3.02
N SER A 639 -13.75 -26.11 -3.60
CA SER A 639 -14.12 -27.51 -3.36
C SER A 639 -14.03 -27.98 -1.89
N LEU A 640 -13.55 -27.12 -0.97
CA LEU A 640 -13.53 -27.31 0.48
C LEU A 640 -14.88 -26.89 1.08
N ALA A 641 -15.90 -27.73 0.88
CA ALA A 641 -17.27 -27.45 1.31
C ALA A 641 -17.38 -27.25 2.84
N VAL A 642 -18.19 -26.27 3.26
CA VAL A 642 -18.62 -26.13 4.66
C VAL A 642 -19.51 -27.32 5.01
N ASN A 643 -19.06 -28.15 5.95
CA ASN A 643 -19.76 -29.38 6.31
C ASN A 643 -20.81 -29.13 7.40
N TYR A 644 -21.95 -28.55 7.01
CA TYR A 644 -23.04 -28.25 7.95
C TYR A 644 -23.60 -29.50 8.66
N ASP A 645 -23.43 -30.70 8.09
CA ASP A 645 -23.89 -31.95 8.69
C ASP A 645 -23.10 -32.33 9.96
N GLU A 646 -21.90 -31.76 10.18
CA GLU A 646 -21.05 -32.04 11.35
C GLU A 646 -21.36 -31.18 12.58
N CYS A 647 -22.00 -30.00 12.44
CA CYS A 647 -22.25 -29.09 13.59
C CYS A 647 -23.60 -29.27 14.28
N GLY A 648 -24.55 -30.04 13.72
CA GLY A 648 -25.82 -30.27 14.39
C GLY A 648 -26.92 -30.80 13.48
N SER A 649 -27.85 -31.53 14.09
CA SER A 649 -29.06 -32.00 13.42
C SER A 649 -29.95 -30.82 13.02
N ALA A 650 -30.77 -31.00 11.97
CA ALA A 650 -31.90 -30.14 11.64
C ALA A 650 -32.95 -30.18 12.76
N ALA A 651 -32.60 -29.70 13.96
CA ALA A 651 -33.55 -29.40 15.00
C ALA A 651 -34.36 -28.22 14.49
N ASP A 652 -35.58 -28.52 14.05
CA ASP A 652 -36.49 -27.57 13.43
C ASP A 652 -36.61 -26.30 14.28
N ILE A 653 -36.12 -25.18 13.75
CA ILE A 653 -36.44 -23.84 14.26
C ILE A 653 -37.91 -23.51 13.87
N ALA A 654 -38.74 -24.50 13.55
CA ALA A 654 -40.09 -24.31 12.98
C ALA A 654 -40.97 -23.39 13.84
N ASP A 655 -40.87 -23.49 15.17
CA ASP A 655 -41.63 -22.65 16.11
C ASP A 655 -41.16 -21.18 16.17
N GLN A 656 -39.93 -20.88 15.72
CA GLN A 656 -39.34 -19.52 15.73
C GLN A 656 -39.01 -18.98 14.33
N GLN A 657 -39.17 -19.79 13.27
CA GLN A 657 -38.96 -19.40 11.87
C GLN A 657 -39.85 -18.22 11.45
N GLN A 658 -41.04 -18.09 12.05
CA GLN A 658 -41.93 -16.96 11.77
C GLN A 658 -41.41 -15.62 12.33
N GLN A 659 -40.50 -15.65 13.31
CA GLN A 659 -39.91 -14.46 13.90
C GLN A 659 -38.58 -14.06 13.24
N LEU A 660 -37.90 -15.01 12.60
CA LEU A 660 -36.67 -14.76 11.86
C LEU A 660 -36.94 -14.10 10.51
N THR A 661 -36.27 -12.97 10.27
CA THR A 661 -36.25 -12.35 8.95
C THR A 661 -35.11 -12.96 8.14
N PHE A 662 -35.45 -13.97 7.32
CA PHE A 662 -34.58 -14.59 6.34
C PHE A 662 -34.89 -14.04 4.93
N ILE A 663 -33.84 -13.70 4.18
CA ILE A 663 -33.86 -13.13 2.84
C ILE A 663 -33.09 -14.11 1.94
N LYS A 664 -33.78 -14.68 0.94
CA LYS A 664 -33.15 -15.58 -0.01
C LYS A 664 -32.39 -14.79 -1.08
N GLN A 665 -31.19 -15.22 -1.42
CA GLN A 665 -30.45 -14.71 -2.57
C GLN A 665 -31.14 -15.22 -3.83
N VAL A 666 -31.67 -14.30 -4.62
CA VAL A 666 -32.29 -14.57 -5.93
C VAL A 666 -31.27 -14.30 -7.03
N ASP A 667 -31.53 -14.78 -8.24
CA ASP A 667 -30.60 -14.65 -9.37
C ASP A 667 -30.19 -13.19 -9.64
N GLU A 668 -31.07 -12.21 -9.39
CA GLU A 668 -30.75 -10.78 -9.56
C GLU A 668 -29.86 -10.19 -8.45
N LEU A 669 -29.53 -10.98 -7.42
CA LEU A 669 -28.61 -10.70 -6.30
C LEU A 669 -27.38 -11.63 -6.32
N ASP A 670 -27.09 -12.18 -7.50
CA ASP A 670 -25.90 -12.96 -7.88
C ASP A 670 -24.66 -12.82 -6.99
N THR A 671 -24.16 -11.60 -6.77
CA THR A 671 -22.91 -11.34 -6.06
C THR A 671 -23.08 -10.58 -4.74
N ALA A 672 -24.32 -10.49 -4.24
CA ALA A 672 -24.67 -9.70 -3.05
C ALA A 672 -24.66 -10.50 -1.73
N CYS A 673 -24.08 -11.71 -1.68
CA CYS A 673 -24.10 -12.57 -0.50
C CYS A 673 -23.57 -11.87 0.77
N GLY A 674 -22.50 -11.07 0.66
CA GLY A 674 -21.97 -10.28 1.78
C GLY A 674 -22.95 -9.22 2.32
N PHE A 675 -23.75 -8.63 1.42
CA PHE A 675 -24.78 -7.68 1.82
C PHE A 675 -25.96 -8.37 2.50
N ILE A 676 -26.40 -9.51 1.95
CA ILE A 676 -27.45 -10.33 2.52
C ILE A 676 -27.04 -10.82 3.91
N ALA A 677 -25.78 -11.24 4.10
CA ALA A 677 -25.25 -11.61 5.41
C ALA A 677 -25.27 -10.45 6.41
N LEU A 678 -24.92 -9.22 6.00
CA LEU A 678 -25.05 -8.04 6.87
C LEU A 678 -26.50 -7.78 7.26
N LEU A 679 -27.43 -7.80 6.29
CA LEU A 679 -28.85 -7.61 6.58
C LEU A 679 -29.35 -8.67 7.55
N HIS A 680 -29.04 -9.96 7.30
CA HIS A 680 -29.39 -11.06 8.19
C HIS A 680 -28.95 -10.84 9.63
N VAL A 681 -27.74 -10.30 9.84
CA VAL A 681 -27.25 -10.00 11.19
C VAL A 681 -28.02 -8.82 11.80
N ILE A 682 -28.15 -7.70 11.08
CA ILE A 682 -28.79 -6.48 11.59
C ILE A 682 -30.27 -6.68 11.92
N VAL A 683 -31.04 -7.27 11.01
CA VAL A 683 -32.51 -7.30 11.11
C VAL A 683 -32.99 -8.23 12.22
N ASN A 684 -32.18 -9.25 12.54
CA ASN A 684 -32.51 -10.24 13.57
C ASN A 684 -31.97 -9.86 14.97
N LEU A 685 -31.21 -8.77 15.10
CA LEU A 685 -30.89 -8.18 16.41
C LEU A 685 -32.13 -7.80 17.22
N GLN A 686 -33.24 -7.51 16.54
CA GLN A 686 -34.53 -7.13 17.14
C GLN A 686 -35.16 -8.25 17.99
N LEU A 687 -34.69 -9.50 17.88
CA LEU A 687 -35.24 -10.63 18.62
C LEU A 687 -34.73 -10.72 20.07
N ASP A 688 -33.58 -10.10 20.35
CA ASP A 688 -32.88 -10.22 21.64
C ASP A 688 -32.91 -8.92 22.48
N SER A 689 -33.47 -7.81 21.97
CA SER A 689 -33.43 -6.49 22.62
C SER A 689 -34.79 -5.79 22.70
N SER A 690 -35.02 -5.05 23.79
CA SER A 690 -36.25 -4.27 24.03
C SER A 690 -36.31 -2.93 23.29
N SER A 691 -35.24 -2.52 22.61
CA SER A 691 -35.16 -1.30 21.79
C SER A 691 -34.74 -1.66 20.36
N PRO A 692 -35.40 -1.13 19.31
CA PRO A 692 -35.04 -1.44 17.93
C PRO A 692 -33.65 -0.86 17.61
N PRO A 693 -32.70 -1.68 17.12
CA PRO A 693 -31.36 -1.23 16.74
C PRO A 693 -31.33 -0.51 15.39
N VAL A 694 -32.43 -0.51 14.65
CA VAL A 694 -32.59 0.22 13.39
C VAL A 694 -33.44 1.46 13.66
N VAL A 695 -32.95 2.62 13.25
CA VAL A 695 -33.60 3.92 13.43
C VAL A 695 -34.89 3.99 12.61
N GLU A 696 -35.98 4.43 13.26
CA GLU A 696 -37.30 4.60 12.63
C GLU A 696 -37.24 5.57 11.43
N GLY A 697 -37.89 5.21 10.33
CA GLY A 697 -37.92 6.00 9.09
C GLY A 697 -36.64 5.95 8.26
N SER A 698 -35.63 5.18 8.68
CA SER A 698 -34.43 4.89 7.90
C SER A 698 -34.74 4.06 6.64
N PRO A 699 -33.81 4.00 5.67
CA PRO A 699 -33.97 3.17 4.48
C PRO A 699 -34.27 1.70 4.79
N LEU A 700 -33.56 1.12 5.78
CA LEU A 700 -33.77 -0.26 6.17
C LEU A 700 -35.10 -0.46 6.91
N ASP A 701 -35.50 0.48 7.76
CA ASP A 701 -36.79 0.41 8.47
C ASP A 701 -37.97 0.39 7.50
N LYS A 702 -38.00 1.33 6.54
CA LYS A 702 -39.02 1.38 5.47
C LYS A 702 -39.03 0.14 4.61
N PHE A 703 -37.86 -0.43 4.33
CA PHE A 703 -37.76 -1.69 3.60
C PHE A 703 -38.37 -2.84 4.41
N LEU A 704 -38.03 -2.96 5.69
CA LEU A 704 -38.53 -4.00 6.59
C LEU A 704 -40.04 -3.93 6.78
N GLU A 705 -40.63 -2.74 6.94
CA GLU A 705 -42.09 -2.57 7.04
C GLU A 705 -42.84 -3.18 5.84
N ARG A 706 -42.27 -3.02 4.64
CA ARG A 706 -42.85 -3.52 3.40
C ARG A 706 -42.67 -5.01 3.21
N VAL A 707 -41.53 -5.59 3.61
CA VAL A 707 -41.16 -6.97 3.28
C VAL A 707 -41.38 -7.98 4.41
N ARG A 708 -41.63 -7.53 5.64
CA ARG A 708 -41.92 -8.39 6.80
C ARG A 708 -43.02 -9.45 6.55
N PRO A 709 -44.15 -9.15 5.89
CA PRO A 709 -45.19 -10.17 5.63
C PRO A 709 -44.88 -11.13 4.48
N LEU A 710 -43.82 -10.87 3.71
CA LEU A 710 -43.46 -11.67 2.53
C LEU A 710 -42.67 -12.93 2.93
N ASP A 711 -42.70 -13.96 2.08
CA ASP A 711 -41.83 -15.12 2.23
C ASP A 711 -40.36 -14.78 1.87
N PRO A 712 -39.37 -15.62 2.23
CA PRO A 712 -37.96 -15.33 2.00
C PRO A 712 -37.56 -15.05 0.55
N HIS A 713 -38.19 -15.72 -0.42
CA HIS A 713 -37.91 -15.52 -1.84
C HIS A 713 -38.47 -14.17 -2.31
N ALA A 714 -39.70 -13.86 -1.93
CA ALA A 714 -40.33 -12.56 -2.22
C ALA A 714 -39.58 -11.39 -1.54
N ARG A 715 -38.99 -11.59 -0.36
CA ARG A 715 -38.08 -10.61 0.28
C ARG A 715 -36.82 -10.38 -0.56
N GLY A 716 -36.21 -11.45 -1.10
CA GLY A 716 -35.06 -11.36 -2.00
C GLY A 716 -35.37 -10.58 -3.28
N GLN A 717 -36.52 -10.88 -3.92
CA GLN A 717 -36.99 -10.13 -5.09
C GLN A 717 -37.24 -8.66 -4.76
N ALA A 718 -37.84 -8.36 -3.60
CA ALA A 718 -38.05 -6.98 -3.17
C ALA A 718 -36.72 -6.24 -2.93
N LEU A 719 -35.70 -6.92 -2.41
CA LEU A 719 -34.36 -6.36 -2.21
C LEU A 719 -33.67 -6.04 -3.55
N ALA A 720 -33.74 -6.97 -4.51
CA ALA A 720 -33.15 -6.81 -5.84
C ALA A 720 -33.64 -5.55 -6.59
N HIS A 721 -34.88 -5.13 -6.31
CA HIS A 721 -35.55 -4.00 -6.95
C HIS A 721 -35.60 -2.73 -6.07
N ASP A 722 -35.01 -2.74 -4.88
CA ASP A 722 -34.97 -1.55 -4.02
C ASP A 722 -33.83 -0.60 -4.43
N GLU A 723 -34.16 0.43 -5.19
CA GLU A 723 -33.16 1.40 -5.68
C GLU A 723 -32.47 2.18 -4.56
N SER A 724 -33.17 2.48 -3.46
CA SER A 724 -32.61 3.25 -2.35
C SER A 724 -31.51 2.45 -1.65
N ILE A 725 -31.79 1.18 -1.37
CA ILE A 725 -30.81 0.27 -0.77
C ILE A 725 -29.68 -0.02 -1.76
N ARG A 726 -30.00 -0.28 -3.03
CA ARG A 726 -29.01 -0.54 -4.07
C ARG A 726 -28.02 0.60 -4.24
N GLN A 727 -28.48 1.86 -4.21
CA GLN A 727 -27.59 3.02 -4.30
C GLN A 727 -26.62 3.09 -3.12
N GLN A 728 -27.09 2.86 -1.89
CA GLN A 728 -26.24 2.87 -0.70
C GLN A 728 -25.23 1.73 -0.73
N TYR A 729 -25.68 0.53 -1.09
CA TYR A 729 -24.82 -0.64 -1.25
C TYR A 729 -23.74 -0.39 -2.31
N THR A 730 -24.12 0.05 -3.50
CA THR A 730 -23.18 0.28 -4.60
C THR A 730 -22.14 1.33 -4.23
N GLN A 731 -22.53 2.41 -3.55
CA GLN A 731 -21.59 3.42 -3.07
C GLN A 731 -20.61 2.86 -2.03
N ALA A 732 -21.06 2.00 -1.11
CA ALA A 732 -20.21 1.38 -0.12
C ALA A 732 -19.26 0.35 -0.75
N ALA A 733 -19.79 -0.52 -1.60
CA ALA A 733 -19.03 -1.55 -2.31
C ALA A 733 -17.94 -0.93 -3.20
N LEU A 734 -18.24 0.13 -3.96
CA LEU A 734 -17.26 0.81 -4.81
C LEU A 734 -16.17 1.57 -4.04
N ARG A 735 -16.47 2.07 -2.83
CA ARG A 735 -15.47 2.72 -1.97
C ARG A 735 -14.51 1.73 -1.34
N GLY A 736 -14.93 0.48 -1.22
CA GLY A 736 -14.23 -0.53 -0.46
C GLY A 736 -13.51 -1.60 -1.25
N GLN A 737 -13.74 -1.69 -2.55
CA GLN A 737 -13.13 -2.70 -3.39
C GLN A 737 -11.79 -2.25 -3.94
N SER A 738 -10.76 -3.07 -3.72
CA SER A 738 -9.50 -2.97 -4.46
C SER A 738 -9.67 -3.34 -5.95
N HIS A 739 -10.68 -4.17 -6.25
CA HIS A 739 -11.03 -4.67 -7.58
C HIS A 739 -12.52 -5.07 -7.61
N VAL A 740 -13.26 -4.66 -8.64
CA VAL A 740 -14.66 -5.08 -8.86
C VAL A 740 -14.67 -6.19 -9.92
N PRO A 741 -15.06 -7.43 -9.57
CA PRO A 741 -15.23 -8.53 -10.51
C PRO A 741 -16.14 -8.15 -11.68
N ALA A 742 -15.82 -8.61 -12.89
CA ALA A 742 -16.58 -8.27 -14.10
C ALA A 742 -17.76 -9.23 -14.35
N THR A 743 -17.70 -10.44 -13.81
CA THR A 743 -18.75 -11.47 -13.92
C THR A 743 -18.96 -12.20 -12.60
N GLU A 744 -20.13 -12.84 -12.44
CA GLU A 744 -20.47 -13.62 -11.25
C GLU A 744 -19.45 -14.74 -10.97
N ASN A 745 -18.90 -15.34 -12.04
CA ASN A 745 -17.93 -16.44 -11.97
C ASN A 745 -16.56 -16.05 -11.39
N GLU A 746 -16.26 -14.74 -11.29
CA GLU A 746 -15.04 -14.22 -10.67
C GLU A 746 -15.18 -14.03 -9.15
N VAL A 747 -16.39 -14.12 -8.60
CA VAL A 747 -16.64 -14.01 -7.16
C VAL A 747 -16.40 -15.35 -6.50
N LYS A 748 -15.21 -15.48 -5.89
CA LYS A 748 -14.78 -16.70 -5.18
C LYS A 748 -15.11 -16.72 -3.70
N HIS A 749 -15.72 -15.67 -3.15
CA HIS A 749 -15.97 -15.57 -1.72
C HIS A 749 -17.47 -15.65 -1.42
N HIS A 750 -17.83 -16.47 -0.43
CA HIS A 750 -19.19 -16.57 0.07
C HIS A 750 -19.29 -16.07 1.50
N TYR A 751 -20.42 -15.45 1.82
CA TYR A 751 -20.67 -14.82 3.12
C TYR A 751 -21.91 -15.41 3.77
N VAL A 752 -21.82 -15.66 5.07
CA VAL A 752 -22.94 -16.13 5.88
C VAL A 752 -23.07 -15.31 7.15
N GLY A 753 -24.31 -14.98 7.53
CA GLY A 753 -24.61 -14.31 8.80
C GLY A 753 -24.87 -15.33 9.90
N LEU A 754 -24.41 -15.07 11.12
CA LEU A 754 -24.72 -15.85 12.31
C LEU A 754 -25.35 -14.97 13.38
N VAL A 755 -26.46 -15.42 13.92
CA VAL A 755 -27.22 -14.71 14.96
C VAL A 755 -27.61 -15.68 16.07
N ARG A 756 -27.84 -15.12 17.26
CA ARG A 756 -28.42 -15.87 18.37
C ARG A 756 -29.94 -15.83 18.27
N VAL A 757 -30.58 -16.98 18.47
CA VAL A 757 -32.04 -17.11 18.49
C VAL A 757 -32.42 -18.12 19.57
N GLY A 758 -33.11 -17.68 20.62
CA GLY A 758 -33.59 -18.58 21.68
C GLY A 758 -32.50 -19.42 22.34
N GLY A 759 -31.30 -18.85 22.54
CA GLY A 759 -30.15 -19.56 23.12
C GLY A 759 -29.40 -20.50 22.17
N ARG A 760 -29.68 -20.41 20.86
CA ARG A 760 -29.00 -21.20 19.81
C ARG A 760 -28.28 -20.31 18.82
N LEU A 761 -27.19 -20.81 18.24
CA LEU A 761 -26.46 -20.17 17.16
C LEU A 761 -27.07 -20.62 15.83
N VAL A 762 -27.57 -19.66 15.05
CA VAL A 762 -28.26 -19.90 13.79
C VAL A 762 -27.47 -19.27 12.64
N VAL A 763 -27.17 -20.07 11.62
CA VAL A 763 -26.58 -19.62 10.35
C VAL A 763 -27.69 -19.23 9.38
N LEU A 764 -27.55 -18.04 8.81
CA LEU A 764 -28.41 -17.45 7.79
C LEU A 764 -27.60 -17.29 6.50
N ASP A 765 -27.56 -18.37 5.73
CA ASP A 765 -26.94 -18.42 4.39
C ASP A 765 -28.01 -18.15 3.33
N GLY A 766 -27.89 -17.04 2.60
CA GLY A 766 -28.87 -16.61 1.60
C GLY A 766 -29.04 -17.58 0.42
N VAL A 767 -28.08 -18.46 0.17
CA VAL A 767 -28.12 -19.48 -0.90
C VAL A 767 -28.92 -20.71 -0.47
N LYS A 768 -29.15 -20.92 0.83
CA LYS A 768 -29.91 -22.07 1.35
C LYS A 768 -31.42 -21.78 1.37
N GLU A 769 -32.21 -22.86 1.38
CA GLU A 769 -33.66 -22.77 1.44
C GLU A 769 -34.20 -22.28 2.80
N ARG A 770 -33.43 -22.46 3.88
CA ARG A 770 -33.86 -22.14 5.25
C ARG A 770 -32.67 -21.89 6.20
N PRO A 771 -32.87 -21.12 7.29
CA PRO A 771 -31.92 -21.02 8.40
C PRO A 771 -31.53 -22.37 9.00
N MET A 772 -30.29 -22.50 9.47
CA MET A 772 -29.74 -23.72 10.07
C MET A 772 -29.23 -23.48 11.48
N CYS A 773 -29.60 -24.35 12.43
CA CYS A 773 -29.05 -24.32 13.79
C CYS A 773 -27.71 -25.05 13.79
N VAL A 774 -26.65 -24.40 14.27
CA VAL A 774 -25.27 -24.93 14.23
C VAL A 774 -24.61 -25.07 15.60
N GLY A 775 -25.34 -24.78 16.68
CA GLY A 775 -24.85 -24.96 18.05
C GLY A 775 -25.74 -24.32 19.11
N GLU A 776 -25.47 -24.63 20.38
CA GLU A 776 -26.09 -23.97 21.54
C GLU A 776 -25.19 -22.83 22.05
N VAL A 777 -25.82 -21.75 22.52
CA VAL A 777 -25.15 -20.61 23.15
C VAL A 777 -25.40 -20.71 24.66
N GLY A 778 -24.38 -21.16 25.41
CA GLY A 778 -24.49 -21.54 26.83
C GLY A 778 -24.76 -20.41 27.85
N GLY A 779 -25.01 -19.18 27.40
CA GLY A 779 -25.21 -18.01 28.24
C GLY A 779 -25.61 -16.76 27.45
N GLU A 780 -26.12 -15.73 28.13
CA GLU A 780 -26.54 -14.47 27.49
C GLU A 780 -25.38 -13.51 27.20
N ASP A 781 -24.17 -13.82 27.68
CA ASP A 781 -22.98 -12.97 27.59
C ASP A 781 -22.19 -13.15 26.28
N ALA A 782 -21.35 -12.16 25.98
CA ALA A 782 -20.52 -12.10 24.76
C ALA A 782 -19.61 -13.33 24.59
N THR A 783 -19.08 -13.82 25.71
CA THR A 783 -18.14 -14.96 25.76
C THR A 783 -18.81 -16.23 25.26
N SER A 784 -20.07 -16.44 25.62
CA SER A 784 -20.85 -17.61 25.22
C SER A 784 -21.14 -17.60 23.71
N MET A 785 -21.43 -16.43 23.14
CA MET A 785 -21.68 -16.26 21.71
C MET A 785 -20.40 -16.49 20.88
N LEU A 786 -19.28 -15.96 21.35
CA LEU A 786 -17.97 -16.18 20.73
C LEU A 786 -17.55 -17.66 20.82
N ALA A 787 -17.78 -18.33 21.95
CA ALA A 787 -17.45 -19.75 22.11
C ALA A 787 -18.27 -20.65 21.16
N ALA A 788 -19.56 -20.38 21.00
CA ALA A 788 -20.41 -21.10 20.05
C ALA A 788 -19.94 -20.92 18.60
N MET A 789 -19.55 -19.68 18.24
CA MET A 789 -19.01 -19.36 16.92
C MET A 789 -17.66 -20.06 16.64
N LYS A 790 -16.75 -20.09 17.62
CA LYS A 790 -15.49 -20.86 17.53
C LYS A 790 -15.77 -22.36 17.29
N GLY A 791 -16.76 -22.91 17.97
CA GLY A 791 -17.22 -24.29 17.77
C GLY A 791 -17.68 -24.55 16.34
N PHE A 792 -18.50 -23.66 15.78
CA PHE A 792 -18.95 -23.73 14.39
C PHE A 792 -17.77 -23.70 13.41
N VAL A 793 -16.85 -22.75 13.53
CA VAL A 793 -15.70 -22.64 12.62
C VAL A 793 -14.78 -23.86 12.70
N THR A 794 -14.47 -24.31 13.91
CA THR A 794 -13.54 -25.44 14.12
C THR A 794 -14.12 -26.76 13.61
N THR A 795 -15.45 -26.91 13.67
CA THR A 795 -16.14 -28.15 13.30
C THR A 795 -16.56 -28.14 11.84
N CYS A 796 -17.33 -27.13 11.40
CA CYS A 796 -17.90 -27.07 10.06
C CYS A 796 -16.98 -26.48 9.00
N MET A 797 -15.98 -25.69 9.39
CA MET A 797 -15.12 -24.93 8.47
C MET A 797 -13.64 -25.29 8.59
N LYS A 798 -13.34 -26.48 9.11
CA LYS A 798 -11.97 -26.94 9.38
C LYS A 798 -11.03 -26.78 8.17
N GLY A 799 -11.48 -27.15 6.97
CA GLY A 799 -10.69 -27.00 5.75
C GLY A 799 -10.37 -25.53 5.39
N GLN A 800 -11.28 -24.62 5.69
CA GLN A 800 -11.12 -23.18 5.47
C GLN A 800 -10.13 -22.56 6.49
N VAL A 801 -10.20 -23.03 7.75
CA VAL A 801 -9.26 -22.63 8.81
C VAL A 801 -7.84 -23.09 8.51
N GLU A 802 -7.66 -24.36 8.12
CA GLU A 802 -6.34 -24.93 7.79
C GLU A 802 -5.69 -24.24 6.58
N ALA A 803 -6.52 -23.77 5.63
CA ALA A 803 -6.06 -23.04 4.47
C ALA A 803 -5.76 -21.55 4.75
N GLY A 804 -6.19 -21.01 5.89
CA GLY A 804 -6.05 -19.59 6.22
C GLY A 804 -6.92 -18.67 5.35
N MET A 805 -8.06 -19.15 4.88
CA MET A 805 -8.94 -18.47 3.92
C MET A 805 -10.29 -18.08 4.53
N LEU A 806 -10.28 -17.72 5.83
CA LEU A 806 -11.45 -17.38 6.63
C LEU A 806 -11.27 -15.99 7.24
N SER A 807 -12.29 -15.13 7.11
CA SER A 807 -12.42 -13.88 7.86
C SER A 807 -13.76 -13.84 8.60
N VAL A 808 -13.76 -13.25 9.80
CA VAL A 808 -14.95 -13.16 10.66
C VAL A 808 -15.10 -11.73 11.16
N LEU A 809 -16.24 -11.10 10.88
CA LEU A 809 -16.63 -9.83 11.46
C LEU A 809 -17.61 -10.07 12.61
N ALA A 810 -17.38 -9.42 13.76
CA ALA A 810 -18.27 -9.42 14.91
C ALA A 810 -19.02 -8.09 14.99
N LEU A 811 -20.35 -8.15 15.04
CA LEU A 811 -21.19 -6.99 15.31
C LEU A 811 -21.33 -6.82 16.83
N SER A 812 -20.83 -5.71 17.35
CA SER A 812 -20.80 -5.41 18.79
C SER A 812 -21.50 -4.09 19.09
N LYS A 813 -22.15 -4.00 20.25
CA LYS A 813 -22.71 -2.73 20.77
C LYS A 813 -21.72 -2.09 21.74
N SER A 814 -21.40 -0.82 21.55
CA SER A 814 -20.67 -0.01 22.54
C SER A 814 -21.52 0.11 23.81
N GLY A 815 -20.96 -0.33 24.94
CA GLY A 815 -21.62 -0.32 26.25
C GLY A 815 -21.84 1.05 26.85
#